data_AF-A0A532CPQ9-F1
#
_entry.id   AF-A0A532CPQ9-F1
#
_cell.length_a   1.000
_cell.length_b   1.000
_cell.length_c   1.000
_cell.angle_alpha   90.00
_cell.angle_beta   90.00
_cell.angle_gamma   90.00
#
_symmetry.space_group_name_H-M   'P 1'
#
loop_
_entity.id
_entity.type
_entity.pdbx_description
1 polymer ?
#
loop_
_entity_poly.entity_id
_entity_poly.type
_entity_poly.pdbx_seq_one_letter_code
_entity_poly.pdbx_strand_id
1 'polypeptide(L)'
;MAAGTARRGGRGMKRVSSSRSCRAYRMAASLPAALFVSSLLTTPIGLAADQHASHGDMGGASAEKVIYREGGAILHDRMMEEVKRQQEAIGKKGGYSTGANSHMLQQGVLLVAEDPTKIAVTAGQRCPANVPIKEYHVSAINIEITLSRFLDYFPGYMYVLKENVEKARGEEAANREAREKENDPGAVSNGLQGDIIQPLVIRANQGDCLKLTLHNEIPDDPTSLVINGSSMVVAATGKPATPSNPEGTVASGGQQSFEWYIKPDTQEGARFFRSHASREQFNQGLIGMLVVEPRGSRYLSPFDGKPMASGWEAMIEDPKGADFREFAIFYHEAGDEAFRLLNKKGEMLPQRDPHTDSYRPGARLLNYRSEPHGTRIELQAHMGFYGDESMAYGSYTFGDPATTIPRSYLGDPAKFRMAGGSEIVHSHHLHGGSIRWARQPGNSNLDFALSKNGPVKFPAISDPSDRLDVQSIGPTEVYDQVIEGGSGGLQALAGEFVFHCHIPQHYVTGMWGFWRVYNTLQQPGFQTDVMKPLVELPDRVGKIKTGTQSDKLVGTTVDWYGGKKYEITKDKTDWKANPVKVSIKDWVEMMLTPQGKPGKKNSEKEQTLAYDSTVNDWAWDGQKAMSELETTYEWVNYKSATPGKRQEILFDPQSGKIAWPWLRPHLGRRVPFSPSHSGAPWLEPIHRRDDGSNSTEPPKPGEQGPWSLCPEGAPQKYFNIHAITLPITLKRATAKTPAIVDPGGLLYVLHEEEQEVRKNPAKQMPLVIRGNVQDCIDVVYKSELKDDVRQGFSSKTNLHPHMFQFDTQASDGPIIGFSYEMSLRPFTILKDEHPGKGMPVPMNTTMEADAAKGTSSIKVKDASRYHVKTELGVGMDEVGAFESARISKIEGNTIMFERPLRYMSI
;
A
#
# COMPACT_ATOMS: atom_id res chain seq x y z
N MET A 1 51.43 14.25 31.72
CA MET A 1 52.43 14.11 30.65
C MET A 1 51.65 14.39 29.35
N ALA A 2 51.75 15.56 28.71
CA ALA A 2 52.89 16.18 28.00
C ALA A 2 53.16 15.53 26.62
N ALA A 3 53.43 16.23 25.50
CA ALA A 3 53.28 17.67 25.14
C ALA A 3 53.50 17.87 23.60
N GLY A 4 53.24 19.07 23.05
CA GLY A 4 53.58 19.47 21.66
C GLY A 4 52.41 19.45 20.67
N THR A 5 51.93 20.48 19.96
CA THR A 5 52.22 21.95 19.79
C THR A 5 53.29 22.45 18.79
N ALA A 6 52.83 22.86 17.60
CA ALA A 6 53.24 24.08 16.85
C ALA A 6 52.07 24.48 15.90
N ARG A 7 51.62 25.73 15.64
CA ARG A 7 52.23 27.08 15.47
C ARG A 7 53.04 27.23 14.16
N ARG A 8 52.97 28.32 13.39
CA ARG A 8 52.14 29.56 13.38
C ARG A 8 52.36 30.31 12.04
N GLY A 9 51.45 31.20 11.62
CA GLY A 9 51.78 32.20 10.58
C GLY A 9 50.59 33.04 10.11
N GLY A 10 50.71 34.38 10.11
CA GLY A 10 49.67 35.28 9.61
C GLY A 10 50.02 36.78 9.69
N ARG A 11 49.51 37.56 8.73
CA ARG A 11 49.49 39.03 8.54
C ARG A 11 48.65 39.28 7.27
N GLY A 12 48.01 40.43 7.01
CA GLY A 12 47.81 41.67 7.78
C GLY A 12 46.96 42.67 6.97
N MET A 13 46.24 43.59 7.63
CA MET A 13 45.22 44.45 6.98
C MET A 13 45.76 45.44 5.92
N LYS A 14 44.90 45.84 4.96
CA LYS A 14 44.32 47.21 4.90
C LYS A 14 43.25 47.39 3.80
N ARG A 15 42.39 48.41 3.99
CA ARG A 15 41.45 48.97 2.99
C ARG A 15 42.16 50.02 2.12
N VAL A 16 41.60 50.35 0.94
CA VAL A 16 41.06 51.70 0.60
C VAL A 16 40.49 51.69 -0.84
N SER A 17 39.53 52.59 -1.10
CA SER A 17 38.81 52.79 -2.36
C SER A 17 39.55 53.67 -3.38
N SER A 18 39.20 53.54 -4.66
CA SER A 18 39.06 54.70 -5.56
C SER A 18 38.03 54.45 -6.66
N SER A 19 37.58 55.52 -7.32
CA SER A 19 36.63 55.51 -8.42
C SER A 19 37.15 56.37 -9.58
N ARG A 20 36.70 56.09 -10.81
CA ARG A 20 36.45 57.07 -11.89
C ARG A 20 35.81 56.40 -13.11
N SER A 21 35.44 57.22 -14.09
CA SER A 21 34.39 56.92 -15.07
C SER A 21 34.77 57.26 -16.52
N CYS A 22 33.92 56.83 -17.44
CA CYS A 22 33.67 57.42 -18.76
C CYS A 22 34.85 57.61 -19.75
N ARG A 23 34.72 56.97 -20.91
CA ARG A 23 34.27 57.71 -22.11
C ARG A 23 33.57 56.78 -23.10
N ALA A 24 32.80 57.38 -24.00
CA ALA A 24 32.05 56.72 -25.06
C ALA A 24 32.47 57.27 -26.42
N TYR A 25 32.04 56.62 -27.51
CA TYR A 25 31.97 57.26 -28.83
C TYR A 25 30.59 57.03 -29.47
N ARG A 26 30.17 58.05 -30.25
CA ARG A 26 29.00 58.02 -31.15
C ARG A 26 29.53 57.72 -32.59
N MET A 27 28.78 57.70 -33.69
CA MET A 27 27.41 58.13 -34.02
C MET A 27 27.00 57.57 -35.39
N ALA A 28 25.70 57.31 -35.62
CA ALA A 28 24.93 57.53 -36.87
C ALA A 28 25.42 57.02 -38.26
N ALA A 29 24.64 57.08 -39.35
CA ALA A 29 23.21 56.73 -39.58
C ALA A 29 22.88 56.96 -41.08
N SER A 30 22.10 56.08 -41.72
CA SER A 30 21.28 56.43 -42.90
C SER A 30 20.21 55.39 -43.26
N LEU A 31 19.04 55.92 -43.63
CA LEU A 31 17.87 55.35 -44.35
C LEU A 31 17.66 56.30 -45.58
N PRO A 32 16.67 56.17 -46.52
CA PRO A 32 15.31 55.64 -46.33
C PRO A 32 14.56 55.01 -47.56
N ALA A 33 13.28 54.67 -47.32
CA ALA A 33 12.13 54.64 -48.28
C ALA A 33 12.11 53.55 -49.40
N ALA A 34 10.96 53.18 -49.99
CA ALA A 34 9.57 53.69 -49.94
C ALA A 34 8.53 52.51 -49.92
N LEU A 35 7.43 52.51 -49.14
CA LEU A 35 6.04 53.04 -49.38
C LEU A 35 5.24 52.31 -50.50
N PHE A 36 3.90 52.14 -50.49
CA PHE A 36 2.73 52.55 -49.66
C PHE A 36 1.65 51.38 -49.71
N VAL A 37 0.37 51.34 -49.30
CA VAL A 37 -0.77 52.20 -48.82
C VAL A 37 -1.56 51.34 -47.77
N SER A 38 -1.99 51.76 -46.56
CA SER A 38 -3.27 52.42 -46.13
C SER A 38 -4.62 51.75 -46.57
N SER A 39 -5.71 51.66 -45.77
CA SER A 39 -5.95 52.03 -44.34
C SER A 39 -7.31 51.53 -43.74
N LEU A 40 -7.41 51.56 -42.38
CA LEU A 40 -8.56 52.00 -41.53
C LEU A 40 -9.93 51.26 -41.45
N LEU A 41 -10.28 50.67 -40.26
CA LEU A 41 -11.23 51.24 -39.24
C LEU A 41 -11.67 50.29 -38.07
N THR A 42 -11.85 50.90 -36.88
CA THR A 42 -12.73 50.54 -35.72
C THR A 42 -12.53 49.31 -34.80
N THR A 43 -12.99 49.51 -33.55
CA THR A 43 -12.93 48.70 -32.29
C THR A 43 -14.34 48.10 -31.98
N PRO A 44 -14.68 47.41 -30.84
CA PRO A 44 -13.95 47.26 -29.55
C PRO A 44 -14.04 45.90 -28.80
N ILE A 45 -13.65 45.95 -27.52
CA ILE A 45 -13.69 44.97 -26.41
C ILE A 45 -15.09 44.36 -26.17
N GLY A 46 -15.17 43.11 -25.66
CA GLY A 46 -16.39 42.55 -25.06
C GLY A 46 -16.15 41.37 -24.09
N LEU A 47 -16.83 41.39 -22.94
CA LEU A 47 -16.85 40.34 -21.90
C LEU A 47 -18.33 40.06 -21.55
N ALA A 48 -18.78 38.81 -21.71
CA ALA A 48 -20.03 38.21 -21.19
C ALA A 48 -19.96 36.69 -21.54
N ALA A 49 -20.47 35.71 -20.77
CA ALA A 49 -21.84 35.53 -20.27
C ALA A 49 -22.87 35.53 -21.42
N ASP A 50 -23.86 34.64 -21.49
CA ASP A 50 -24.61 34.05 -20.37
C ASP A 50 -25.39 32.78 -20.78
N GLN A 51 -26.11 32.19 -19.81
CA GLN A 51 -27.35 31.38 -19.96
C GLN A 51 -27.35 30.10 -20.82
N HIS A 52 -27.41 28.95 -20.14
CA HIS A 52 -28.13 27.77 -20.65
C HIS A 52 -29.64 28.01 -20.54
N ALA A 53 -30.37 28.00 -21.65
CA ALA A 53 -31.83 27.96 -21.66
C ALA A 53 -32.33 26.51 -21.79
N SER A 54 -33.16 26.05 -20.84
CA SER A 54 -33.70 24.68 -20.82
C SER A 54 -35.11 24.59 -21.41
N HIS A 55 -35.24 23.90 -22.54
CA HIS A 55 -36.51 23.34 -23.00
C HIS A 55 -36.30 21.92 -23.57
N GLY A 56 -36.97 20.95 -22.95
CA GLY A 56 -37.01 19.54 -23.34
C GLY A 56 -38.12 18.88 -22.53
N ASP A 57 -39.12 18.32 -23.22
CA ASP A 57 -40.41 17.94 -22.62
C ASP A 57 -40.38 16.52 -22.01
N MET A 58 -41.30 16.22 -21.09
CA MET A 58 -41.38 14.91 -20.44
C MET A 58 -42.14 13.89 -21.30
N GLY A 59 -41.39 13.08 -22.07
CA GLY A 59 -41.88 11.89 -22.77
C GLY A 59 -41.53 10.60 -22.03
N GLY A 60 -42.51 9.72 -21.78
CA GLY A 60 -42.34 8.54 -20.94
C GLY A 60 -41.33 7.50 -21.47
N ALA A 61 -40.57 6.90 -20.56
CA ALA A 61 -39.67 5.80 -20.87
C ALA A 61 -40.45 4.50 -21.14
N SER A 62 -40.24 3.90 -22.32
CA SER A 62 -40.62 2.51 -22.62
C SER A 62 -39.37 1.68 -22.87
N ALA A 63 -39.18 0.62 -22.07
CA ALA A 63 -38.08 -0.31 -22.24
C ALA A 63 -38.50 -1.45 -23.17
N GLU A 64 -37.93 -1.52 -24.37
CA GLU A 64 -38.00 -2.74 -25.19
C GLU A 64 -36.84 -2.84 -26.21
N LYS A 65 -36.50 -4.08 -26.59
CA LYS A 65 -35.51 -4.47 -27.61
C LYS A 65 -34.03 -4.16 -27.30
N VAL A 66 -33.52 -4.84 -26.26
CA VAL A 66 -32.14 -5.34 -26.29
C VAL A 66 -31.97 -6.26 -27.51
N ILE A 67 -30.94 -6.04 -28.33
CA ILE A 67 -30.55 -6.95 -29.42
C ILE A 67 -29.34 -7.77 -28.97
N TYR A 68 -29.58 -9.00 -28.55
CA TYR A 68 -28.53 -9.95 -28.20
C TYR A 68 -27.66 -10.30 -29.42
N ARG A 69 -26.35 -10.45 -29.20
CA ARG A 69 -25.38 -10.97 -30.17
C ARG A 69 -24.31 -11.80 -29.47
N GLU A 70 -23.82 -12.83 -30.15
CA GLU A 70 -22.95 -13.86 -29.58
C GLU A 70 -21.46 -13.54 -29.73
N GLY A 71 -20.64 -14.08 -28.81
CA GLY A 71 -19.39 -14.74 -29.20
C GLY A 71 -18.08 -13.92 -29.27
N GLY A 72 -17.45 -13.71 -28.11
CA GLY A 72 -15.99 -13.73 -27.92
C GLY A 72 -15.11 -13.08 -29.00
N ALA A 73 -14.63 -13.87 -29.97
CA ALA A 73 -13.67 -13.44 -31.00
C ALA A 73 -14.12 -12.17 -31.75
N ILE A 74 -15.41 -12.07 -32.10
CA ILE A 74 -15.98 -10.91 -32.81
C ILE A 74 -15.90 -9.62 -31.95
N LEU A 75 -15.82 -9.74 -30.62
CA LEU A 75 -15.59 -8.61 -29.74
C LEU A 75 -14.11 -8.18 -29.71
N HIS A 76 -13.19 -9.15 -29.74
CA HIS A 76 -11.75 -8.89 -29.87
C HIS A 76 -11.44 -8.20 -31.22
N ASP A 77 -11.92 -8.75 -32.34
CA ASP A 77 -11.72 -8.17 -33.68
C ASP A 77 -12.20 -6.71 -33.74
N ARG A 78 -13.38 -6.43 -33.19
CA ARG A 78 -13.95 -5.06 -33.14
C ARG A 78 -13.21 -4.14 -32.17
N MET A 79 -12.69 -4.67 -31.06
CA MET A 79 -11.86 -3.88 -30.15
C MET A 79 -10.56 -3.47 -30.87
N MET A 80 -9.93 -4.38 -31.61
CA MET A 80 -8.73 -4.11 -32.40
C MET A 80 -9.00 -3.15 -33.56
N GLU A 81 -10.12 -3.30 -34.26
CA GLU A 81 -10.57 -2.39 -35.32
C GLU A 81 -10.88 -0.98 -34.78
N GLU A 82 -11.48 -0.87 -33.59
CA GLU A 82 -11.75 0.40 -32.91
C GLU A 82 -10.47 1.06 -32.36
N VAL A 83 -9.54 0.30 -31.78
CA VAL A 83 -8.21 0.80 -31.34
C VAL A 83 -7.45 1.36 -32.54
N LYS A 84 -7.42 0.63 -33.66
CA LYS A 84 -6.83 1.10 -34.92
C LYS A 84 -7.54 2.37 -35.43
N ARG A 85 -8.88 2.42 -35.41
CA ARG A 85 -9.66 3.60 -35.81
C ARG A 85 -9.34 4.82 -34.93
N GLN A 86 -9.13 4.63 -33.63
CA GLN A 86 -8.73 5.70 -32.71
C GLN A 86 -7.29 6.16 -32.96
N GLN A 87 -6.34 5.26 -33.16
CA GLN A 87 -4.96 5.60 -33.56
C GLN A 87 -4.95 6.41 -34.88
N GLU A 88 -5.70 5.98 -35.90
CA GLU A 88 -5.85 6.71 -37.16
C GLU A 88 -6.56 8.07 -37.02
N ALA A 89 -7.45 8.23 -36.03
CA ALA A 89 -8.13 9.50 -35.76
C ALA A 89 -7.25 10.48 -34.97
N ILE A 90 -6.44 9.98 -34.04
CA ILE A 90 -5.44 10.75 -33.28
C ILE A 90 -4.36 11.28 -34.24
N GLY A 91 -3.86 10.44 -35.15
CA GLY A 91 -2.90 10.84 -36.18
C GLY A 91 -3.38 11.93 -37.15
N LYS A 92 -4.69 12.22 -37.20
CA LYS A 92 -5.29 13.26 -38.06
C LYS A 92 -5.53 14.60 -37.36
N LYS A 93 -5.23 14.73 -36.05
CA LYS A 93 -5.25 16.01 -35.31
C LYS A 93 -3.82 16.51 -35.10
N GLY A 94 -3.47 17.62 -35.74
CA GLY A 94 -2.09 18.05 -35.95
C GLY A 94 -1.44 18.85 -34.80
N GLY A 95 -0.20 19.27 -35.04
CA GLY A 95 0.55 20.25 -34.23
C GLY A 95 1.17 19.69 -32.95
N TYR A 96 0.37 19.06 -32.08
CA TYR A 96 0.81 18.58 -30.76
C TYR A 96 1.06 17.06 -30.69
N SER A 97 0.49 16.28 -31.62
CA SER A 97 0.67 14.82 -31.73
C SER A 97 2.09 14.40 -32.12
N THR A 98 2.90 15.31 -32.68
CA THR A 98 4.31 15.07 -33.00
C THR A 98 5.18 14.80 -31.77
N GLY A 99 4.84 15.34 -30.60
CA GLY A 99 5.57 15.13 -29.35
C GLY A 99 5.56 13.67 -28.86
N ALA A 100 4.42 13.00 -28.97
CA ALA A 100 4.30 11.58 -28.65
C ALA A 100 5.09 10.72 -29.66
N ASN A 101 4.97 11.03 -30.96
CA ASN A 101 5.69 10.31 -32.01
C ASN A 101 7.22 10.51 -31.93
N SER A 102 7.73 11.61 -31.37
CA SER A 102 9.17 11.75 -31.11
C SER A 102 9.70 10.81 -30.01
N HIS A 103 8.90 10.43 -29.01
CA HIS A 103 9.28 9.34 -28.11
C HIS A 103 9.25 7.98 -28.81
N MET A 104 8.30 7.77 -29.73
CA MET A 104 8.18 6.53 -30.51
C MET A 104 9.35 6.29 -31.49
N LEU A 105 10.09 7.34 -31.86
CA LEU A 105 11.27 7.27 -32.74
C LEU A 105 12.61 7.50 -32.02
N GLN A 106 12.60 7.88 -30.74
CA GLN A 106 13.80 7.83 -29.90
C GLN A 106 14.06 6.40 -29.42
N GLN A 107 14.45 5.53 -30.35
CA GLN A 107 15.46 4.54 -30.00
C GLN A 107 16.67 5.32 -29.49
N GLY A 108 17.13 4.98 -28.28
CA GLY A 108 18.34 5.57 -27.70
C GLY A 108 19.54 5.38 -28.63
N VAL A 109 20.58 6.18 -28.46
CA VAL A 109 21.80 6.15 -29.28
C VAL A 109 22.22 4.70 -29.52
N LEU A 110 22.15 4.25 -30.77
CA LEU A 110 22.63 2.92 -31.15
C LEU A 110 24.10 2.84 -30.76
N LEU A 111 24.39 2.03 -29.75
CA LEU A 111 25.75 1.70 -29.32
C LEU A 111 26.38 0.77 -30.36
N VAL A 112 26.65 1.32 -31.54
CA VAL A 112 27.45 0.69 -32.58
C VAL A 112 28.82 0.44 -31.99
N ALA A 113 29.26 -0.82 -32.04
CA ALA A 113 30.61 -1.18 -31.65
C ALA A 113 31.63 -0.49 -32.56
N GLU A 114 32.28 0.57 -32.09
CA GLU A 114 33.41 1.19 -32.79
C GLU A 114 34.55 0.18 -33.05
N ASP A 115 34.61 -0.88 -32.24
CA ASP A 115 35.46 -2.03 -32.46
C ASP A 115 34.70 -3.35 -32.18
N PRO A 116 34.23 -4.05 -33.23
CA PRO A 116 33.58 -5.36 -33.09
C PRO A 116 34.46 -6.44 -32.45
N THR A 117 35.80 -6.29 -32.45
CA THR A 117 36.71 -7.25 -31.80
C THR A 117 36.77 -7.08 -30.28
N LYS A 118 36.31 -5.93 -29.76
CA LYS A 118 36.16 -5.68 -28.32
C LYS A 118 34.82 -6.16 -27.74
N ILE A 119 33.80 -6.42 -28.57
CA ILE A 119 32.53 -7.00 -28.12
C ILE A 119 32.54 -8.52 -28.34
N ALA A 120 33.18 -9.23 -27.41
CA ALA A 120 33.18 -10.68 -27.38
C ALA A 120 31.84 -11.25 -26.87
N VAL A 121 30.85 -11.39 -27.76
CA VAL A 121 29.65 -12.19 -27.47
C VAL A 121 30.04 -13.66 -27.42
N THR A 122 30.30 -14.17 -26.22
CA THR A 122 30.60 -15.60 -26.03
C THR A 122 29.38 -16.44 -26.41
N ALA A 123 29.57 -17.47 -27.23
CA ALA A 123 28.52 -18.45 -27.52
C ALA A 123 27.99 -19.09 -26.22
N GLY A 124 26.67 -19.19 -26.10
CA GLY A 124 26.03 -19.79 -24.93
C GLY A 124 26.48 -21.24 -24.74
N GLN A 125 26.80 -21.61 -23.50
CA GLN A 125 27.29 -22.95 -23.21
C GLN A 125 26.11 -23.94 -23.15
N ARG A 126 26.18 -24.97 -24.01
CA ARG A 126 25.31 -26.15 -23.92
C ARG A 126 25.41 -26.81 -22.55
N CYS A 127 24.36 -27.50 -22.13
CA CYS A 127 24.35 -28.18 -20.83
C CYS A 127 25.40 -29.30 -20.74
N PRO A 128 26.24 -29.34 -19.67
CA PRO A 128 27.11 -30.48 -19.41
C PRO A 128 26.31 -31.76 -19.13
N ALA A 129 26.85 -32.93 -19.49
CA ALA A 129 26.11 -34.20 -19.40
C ALA A 129 25.73 -34.65 -17.97
N ASN A 130 26.41 -34.13 -16.94
CA ASN A 130 26.32 -34.62 -15.55
C ASN A 130 25.82 -33.57 -14.54
N VAL A 131 25.17 -32.49 -14.99
CA VAL A 131 24.53 -31.51 -14.08
C VAL A 131 23.04 -31.85 -13.85
N PRO A 132 22.42 -31.41 -12.74
CA PRO A 132 20.98 -31.57 -12.55
C PRO A 132 20.20 -30.88 -13.68
N ILE A 133 19.06 -31.43 -14.07
CA ILE A 133 18.21 -30.86 -15.12
C ILE A 133 16.91 -30.35 -14.48
N LYS A 134 16.53 -29.11 -14.82
CA LYS A 134 15.21 -28.53 -14.59
C LYS A 134 14.53 -28.42 -15.95
N GLU A 135 13.46 -29.19 -16.16
CA GLU A 135 12.74 -29.19 -17.45
C GLU A 135 11.35 -28.58 -17.28
N TYR A 136 11.02 -27.65 -18.16
CA TYR A 136 9.73 -26.97 -18.20
C TYR A 136 9.15 -27.01 -19.62
N HIS A 137 7.86 -27.34 -19.71
CA HIS A 137 7.07 -27.23 -20.94
C HIS A 137 6.06 -26.10 -20.75
N VAL A 138 6.17 -25.06 -21.56
CA VAL A 138 5.46 -23.79 -21.41
C VAL A 138 4.65 -23.50 -22.66
N SER A 139 3.38 -23.22 -22.51
CA SER A 139 2.52 -22.69 -23.56
C SER A 139 2.47 -21.17 -23.48
N ALA A 140 2.63 -20.49 -24.61
CA ALA A 140 2.12 -19.13 -24.78
C ALA A 140 0.69 -19.22 -25.32
N ILE A 141 -0.25 -18.54 -24.67
CA ILE A 141 -1.68 -18.52 -25.04
C ILE A 141 -2.22 -17.09 -25.05
N ASN A 142 -3.22 -16.83 -25.89
CA ASN A 142 -4.16 -15.73 -25.69
C ASN A 142 -5.16 -16.10 -24.58
N ILE A 143 -5.54 -15.19 -23.69
CA ILE A 143 -6.48 -15.44 -22.59
C ILE A 143 -7.20 -14.17 -22.14
N GLU A 144 -8.43 -14.30 -21.67
CA GLU A 144 -9.18 -13.22 -21.04
C GLU A 144 -8.69 -12.97 -19.58
N ILE A 145 -7.87 -11.94 -19.40
CA ILE A 145 -7.31 -11.56 -18.10
C ILE A 145 -8.35 -10.78 -17.31
N THR A 146 -8.78 -11.30 -16.17
CA THR A 146 -9.71 -10.65 -15.23
C THR A 146 -8.93 -10.01 -14.08
N LEU A 147 -9.23 -8.73 -13.80
CA LEU A 147 -8.41 -7.84 -12.96
C LEU A 147 -8.67 -8.01 -11.46
N SER A 148 -9.92 -8.24 -11.09
CA SER A 148 -10.36 -8.34 -9.70
C SER A 148 -11.73 -9.02 -9.63
N ARG A 149 -12.24 -9.20 -8.42
CA ARG A 149 -13.54 -9.85 -8.16
C ARG A 149 -14.76 -9.00 -8.58
N PHE A 150 -14.52 -7.76 -9.03
CA PHE A 150 -15.48 -6.96 -9.77
C PHE A 150 -15.71 -7.44 -11.22
N LEU A 151 -14.83 -8.33 -11.71
CA LEU A 151 -14.86 -9.00 -13.01
C LEU A 151 -14.64 -8.13 -14.26
N ASP A 152 -14.12 -6.91 -14.06
CA ASP A 152 -13.51 -6.09 -15.12
C ASP A 152 -12.29 -6.82 -15.70
N TYR A 153 -12.08 -6.71 -17.01
CA TYR A 153 -11.21 -7.61 -17.76
C TYR A 153 -10.66 -7.03 -19.06
N PHE A 154 -9.73 -7.75 -19.69
CA PHE A 154 -9.29 -7.51 -21.06
C PHE A 154 -8.84 -8.80 -21.76
N PRO A 155 -8.98 -8.92 -23.09
CA PRO A 155 -8.27 -9.96 -23.84
C PRO A 155 -6.77 -9.62 -23.83
N GLY A 156 -5.94 -10.60 -23.51
CA GLY A 156 -4.48 -10.46 -23.49
C GLY A 156 -3.78 -11.80 -23.68
N TYR A 157 -2.57 -11.92 -23.14
CA TYR A 157 -1.69 -13.07 -23.37
C TYR A 157 -1.01 -13.52 -22.08
N MET A 158 -0.70 -14.81 -21.99
CA MET A 158 -0.14 -15.43 -20.79
C MET A 158 0.80 -16.59 -21.14
N TYR A 159 1.89 -16.71 -20.37
CA TYR A 159 2.65 -17.95 -20.32
C TYR A 159 2.06 -18.85 -19.23
N VAL A 160 1.98 -20.14 -19.49
CA VAL A 160 1.48 -21.13 -18.54
C VAL A 160 2.23 -22.44 -18.72
N LEU A 161 2.40 -23.23 -17.65
CA LEU A 161 2.90 -24.60 -17.80
C LEU A 161 1.90 -25.43 -18.62
N LYS A 162 2.39 -26.31 -19.51
CA LYS A 162 1.56 -27.02 -20.49
C LYS A 162 0.45 -27.85 -19.82
N GLU A 163 0.72 -28.44 -18.66
CA GLU A 163 -0.23 -29.21 -17.84
C GLU A 163 -1.29 -28.36 -17.11
N ASN A 164 -1.19 -27.02 -17.17
CA ASN A 164 -2.11 -26.08 -16.54
C ASN A 164 -2.98 -25.29 -17.55
N VAL A 165 -2.79 -25.47 -18.87
CA VAL A 165 -3.58 -24.78 -19.92
C VAL A 165 -5.09 -24.98 -19.71
N GLU A 166 -5.54 -26.23 -19.55
CA GLU A 166 -6.96 -26.55 -19.31
C GLU A 166 -7.52 -25.91 -18.04
N LYS A 167 -6.69 -25.72 -17.01
CA LYS A 167 -7.11 -25.05 -15.77
C LYS A 167 -7.25 -23.54 -15.99
N ALA A 168 -6.34 -22.92 -16.74
CA ALA A 168 -6.45 -21.51 -17.12
C ALA A 168 -7.72 -21.25 -17.95
N ARG A 169 -8.07 -22.17 -18.87
CA ARG A 169 -9.34 -22.13 -19.61
C ARG A 169 -10.57 -22.34 -18.72
N GLY A 170 -10.45 -23.20 -17.70
CA GLY A 170 -11.49 -23.38 -16.67
C GLY A 170 -11.74 -22.10 -15.86
N GLU A 171 -10.69 -21.40 -15.45
CA GLU A 171 -10.80 -20.11 -14.74
C GLU A 171 -11.35 -19.00 -15.65
N GLU A 172 -10.90 -18.92 -16.90
CA GLU A 172 -11.43 -18.00 -17.91
C GLU A 172 -12.94 -18.21 -18.13
N ALA A 173 -13.39 -19.46 -18.27
CA ALA A 173 -14.80 -19.80 -18.38
C ALA A 173 -15.60 -19.45 -17.11
N ALA A 174 -15.08 -19.77 -15.92
CA ALA A 174 -15.73 -19.46 -14.65
C ALA A 174 -15.86 -17.95 -14.41
N ASN A 175 -14.81 -17.18 -14.71
CA ASN A 175 -14.82 -15.71 -14.63
C ASN A 175 -15.86 -15.11 -15.59
N ARG A 176 -16.01 -15.68 -16.79
CA ARG A 176 -17.02 -15.25 -17.78
C ARG A 176 -18.45 -15.57 -17.34
N GLU A 177 -18.69 -16.75 -16.75
CA GLU A 177 -20.00 -17.13 -16.20
C GLU A 177 -20.40 -16.25 -15.00
N ALA A 178 -19.43 -15.89 -14.15
CA ALA A 178 -19.67 -15.08 -12.95
C ALA A 178 -20.14 -13.65 -13.24
N ARG A 179 -19.84 -13.09 -14.43
CA ARG A 179 -20.25 -11.72 -14.82
C ARG A 179 -21.76 -11.53 -14.86
N GLU A 180 -22.48 -12.59 -15.26
CA GLU A 180 -23.95 -12.65 -15.35
C GLU A 180 -24.64 -12.77 -13.97
N LYS A 181 -23.86 -12.90 -12.89
CA LYS A 181 -24.37 -13.07 -11.53
C LYS A 181 -24.01 -11.87 -10.66
N GLU A 182 -24.77 -11.69 -9.59
CA GLU A 182 -24.49 -10.70 -8.57
C GLU A 182 -23.58 -11.30 -7.48
N ASN A 183 -22.49 -10.60 -7.15
CA ASN A 183 -21.50 -11.00 -6.13
C ASN A 183 -20.80 -12.36 -6.30
N ASP A 184 -20.91 -13.02 -7.46
CA ASP A 184 -20.05 -14.15 -7.83
C ASP A 184 -18.65 -13.63 -8.22
N PRO A 185 -17.55 -14.06 -7.55
CA PRO A 185 -16.18 -13.64 -7.88
C PRO A 185 -15.54 -14.48 -8.99
N GLY A 186 -16.21 -15.50 -9.51
CA GLY A 186 -15.63 -16.48 -10.42
C GLY A 186 -14.48 -17.24 -9.78
N ALA A 187 -13.38 -17.39 -10.52
CA ALA A 187 -12.15 -18.02 -10.04
C ALA A 187 -11.20 -17.07 -9.30
N VAL A 188 -11.45 -15.75 -9.32
CA VAL A 188 -10.54 -14.75 -8.76
C VAL A 188 -10.55 -14.81 -7.23
N SER A 189 -9.44 -15.19 -6.61
CA SER A 189 -9.34 -15.17 -5.14
C SER A 189 -8.92 -13.79 -4.61
N ASN A 190 -9.23 -13.54 -3.34
CA ASN A 190 -8.58 -12.44 -2.60
C ASN A 190 -7.08 -12.74 -2.53
N GLY A 191 -6.22 -11.74 -2.69
CA GLY A 191 -4.78 -11.88 -2.48
C GLY A 191 -3.98 -12.61 -3.56
N LEU A 192 -4.55 -12.91 -4.74
CA LEU A 192 -3.99 -13.79 -5.78
C LEU A 192 -3.52 -15.15 -5.23
N GLN A 193 -4.32 -15.75 -4.34
CA GLN A 193 -3.98 -16.93 -3.55
C GLN A 193 -4.09 -18.24 -4.33
N GLY A 194 -3.25 -18.39 -5.35
CA GLY A 194 -3.08 -19.64 -6.11
C GLY A 194 -4.05 -19.84 -7.27
N ASP A 195 -4.59 -18.76 -7.83
CA ASP A 195 -5.25 -18.71 -9.14
C ASP A 195 -4.25 -19.17 -10.23
N ILE A 196 -4.72 -19.81 -11.30
CA ILE A 196 -3.89 -20.20 -12.46
C ILE A 196 -3.64 -19.00 -13.40
N ILE A 197 -4.60 -18.08 -13.56
CA ILE A 197 -4.42 -16.85 -14.35
C ILE A 197 -3.55 -15.84 -13.58
N GLN A 198 -2.23 -16.05 -13.65
CA GLN A 198 -1.14 -15.23 -13.08
C GLN A 198 0.09 -15.25 -14.01
N PRO A 199 1.05 -14.31 -13.89
CA PRO A 199 2.31 -14.39 -14.63
C PRO A 199 3.10 -15.67 -14.31
N LEU A 200 3.78 -16.24 -15.31
CA LEU A 200 4.56 -17.46 -15.10
C LEU A 200 5.85 -17.18 -14.31
N VAL A 201 5.90 -17.66 -13.06
CA VAL A 201 7.10 -17.64 -12.21
C VAL A 201 7.64 -19.06 -12.05
N ILE A 202 8.80 -19.34 -12.66
CA ILE A 202 9.51 -20.64 -12.62
C ILE A 202 10.89 -20.48 -11.97
N ARG A 203 11.53 -21.59 -11.57
CA ARG A 203 12.72 -21.55 -10.70
C ARG A 203 13.76 -22.61 -11.08
N ALA A 204 15.04 -22.24 -11.03
CA ALA A 204 16.16 -23.15 -11.25
C ALA A 204 17.36 -22.74 -10.39
N ASN A 205 18.18 -23.69 -9.95
CA ASN A 205 19.30 -23.41 -9.04
C ASN A 205 20.60 -23.06 -9.79
N GLN A 206 21.49 -22.35 -9.11
CA GLN A 206 22.90 -22.27 -9.46
C GLN A 206 23.50 -23.68 -9.70
N GLY A 207 23.98 -23.94 -10.91
CA GLY A 207 24.55 -25.23 -11.32
C GLY A 207 23.58 -26.16 -12.05
N ASP A 208 22.30 -25.79 -12.20
CA ASP A 208 21.33 -26.58 -12.97
C ASP A 208 21.43 -26.30 -14.48
N CYS A 209 21.11 -27.32 -15.29
CA CYS A 209 20.71 -27.16 -16.68
C CYS A 209 19.21 -26.85 -16.74
N LEU A 210 18.84 -25.63 -17.13
CA LEU A 210 17.47 -25.31 -17.51
C LEU A 210 17.23 -25.82 -18.94
N LYS A 211 16.18 -26.62 -19.12
CA LYS A 211 15.60 -26.99 -20.41
C LYS A 211 14.18 -26.45 -20.47
N LEU A 212 13.86 -25.79 -21.58
CA LEU A 212 12.60 -25.08 -21.75
C LEU A 212 12.04 -25.38 -23.14
N THR A 213 10.89 -26.04 -23.22
CA THR A 213 10.14 -26.20 -24.47
C THR A 213 8.99 -25.19 -24.47
N LEU A 214 9.02 -24.27 -25.43
CA LEU A 214 7.95 -23.31 -25.69
C LEU A 214 7.03 -23.88 -26.77
N HIS A 215 5.74 -24.02 -26.46
CA HIS A 215 4.67 -24.29 -27.41
C HIS A 215 3.96 -22.95 -27.71
N ASN A 216 3.70 -22.66 -28.98
CA ASN A 216 2.90 -21.49 -29.37
C ASN A 216 1.46 -21.93 -29.65
N GLU A 217 0.56 -21.57 -28.73
CA GLU A 217 -0.88 -21.81 -28.82
C GLU A 217 -1.66 -20.49 -28.98
N ILE A 218 -0.98 -19.41 -29.40
CA ILE A 218 -1.60 -18.18 -29.89
C ILE A 218 -2.03 -18.40 -31.36
N PRO A 219 -3.30 -18.18 -31.72
CA PRO A 219 -3.75 -18.26 -33.11
C PRO A 219 -3.05 -17.26 -34.02
N ASP A 220 -2.71 -17.69 -35.25
CA ASP A 220 -2.07 -16.95 -36.35
C ASP A 220 -0.75 -16.17 -36.09
N ASP A 221 -0.41 -15.84 -34.85
CA ASP A 221 0.67 -14.95 -34.44
C ASP A 221 1.95 -15.73 -34.04
N PRO A 222 3.16 -15.31 -34.43
CA PRO A 222 4.40 -15.88 -33.91
C PRO A 222 4.67 -15.41 -32.48
N THR A 223 5.41 -16.20 -31.70
CA THR A 223 5.83 -15.81 -30.34
C THR A 223 7.27 -16.23 -30.05
N SER A 224 7.87 -15.70 -28.99
CA SER A 224 9.20 -16.08 -28.50
C SER A 224 9.23 -15.97 -26.98
N LEU A 225 10.17 -16.63 -26.31
CA LEU A 225 10.40 -16.43 -24.87
C LEU A 225 11.90 -16.19 -24.68
N VAL A 226 12.26 -14.97 -24.26
CA VAL A 226 13.65 -14.57 -24.03
C VAL A 226 13.84 -14.24 -22.55
N ILE A 227 14.77 -14.94 -21.89
CA ILE A 227 15.10 -14.71 -20.47
C ILE A 227 16.21 -13.66 -20.37
N ASN A 228 15.92 -12.50 -19.78
CA ASN A 228 16.84 -11.38 -19.66
C ASN A 228 18.09 -11.76 -18.84
N GLY A 229 19.27 -11.49 -19.41
CA GLY A 229 20.55 -11.83 -18.79
C GLY A 229 20.93 -13.32 -18.83
N SER A 230 20.15 -14.17 -19.51
CA SER A 230 20.53 -15.57 -19.75
C SER A 230 21.53 -15.72 -20.90
N SER A 231 22.25 -16.84 -20.94
CA SER A 231 23.05 -17.27 -22.09
C SER A 231 22.35 -18.42 -22.85
N MET A 232 21.03 -18.33 -22.98
CA MET A 232 20.17 -19.40 -23.51
C MET A 232 20.42 -19.67 -25.00
N VAL A 233 20.38 -20.94 -25.40
CA VAL A 233 20.57 -21.40 -26.78
C VAL A 233 19.44 -22.30 -27.25
N VAL A 234 19.23 -22.34 -28.56
CA VAL A 234 18.35 -23.29 -29.25
C VAL A 234 18.94 -24.70 -29.08
N ALA A 235 18.23 -25.63 -28.44
CA ALA A 235 18.82 -26.89 -27.99
C ALA A 235 19.32 -27.78 -29.15
N ALA A 236 18.66 -27.74 -30.32
CA ALA A 236 19.10 -28.47 -31.50
C ALA A 236 20.43 -27.91 -32.05
N THR A 237 20.47 -26.62 -32.38
CA THR A 237 21.58 -26.00 -33.13
C THR A 237 22.71 -25.48 -32.26
N GLY A 238 22.42 -25.11 -31.00
CA GLY A 238 23.36 -24.44 -30.09
C GLY A 238 23.56 -22.95 -30.41
N LYS A 239 22.75 -22.38 -31.30
CA LYS A 239 22.75 -20.93 -31.59
C LYS A 239 22.06 -20.16 -30.46
N PRO A 240 22.45 -18.89 -30.18
CA PRO A 240 21.76 -18.06 -29.18
C PRO A 240 20.24 -17.97 -29.42
N ALA A 241 19.46 -18.04 -28.34
CA ALA A 241 18.01 -17.88 -28.36
C ALA A 241 17.63 -16.39 -28.24
N THR A 242 18.04 -15.60 -29.24
CA THR A 242 17.85 -14.14 -29.29
C THR A 242 16.83 -13.74 -30.36
N PRO A 243 16.18 -12.56 -30.27
CA PRO A 243 15.25 -12.06 -31.30
C PRO A 243 15.87 -11.90 -32.71
N SER A 244 17.21 -11.88 -32.80
CA SER A 244 17.98 -11.85 -34.05
C SER A 244 18.20 -13.22 -34.69
N ASN A 245 17.87 -14.31 -34.00
CA ASN A 245 17.89 -15.68 -34.53
C ASN A 245 16.45 -16.12 -34.87
N PRO A 246 16.11 -16.45 -36.13
CA PRO A 246 14.79 -16.97 -36.47
C PRO A 246 14.40 -18.23 -35.70
N GLU A 247 15.37 -19.08 -35.31
CA GLU A 247 15.14 -20.27 -34.46
C GLU A 247 14.82 -19.91 -32.99
N GLY A 248 14.88 -18.63 -32.62
CA GLY A 248 14.41 -18.09 -31.34
C GLY A 248 12.91 -17.76 -31.30
N THR A 249 12.23 -17.85 -32.45
CA THR A 249 10.81 -17.50 -32.61
C THR A 249 10.03 -18.71 -33.09
N VAL A 250 8.84 -18.91 -32.53
CA VAL A 250 7.95 -20.07 -32.74
C VAL A 250 6.70 -19.60 -33.47
N ALA A 251 6.46 -20.14 -34.66
CA ALA A 251 5.22 -19.91 -35.41
C ALA A 251 4.00 -20.49 -34.66
N SER A 252 2.81 -19.96 -34.93
CA SER A 252 1.53 -20.47 -34.41
C SER A 252 1.38 -21.99 -34.64
N GLY A 253 0.96 -22.71 -33.60
CA GLY A 253 0.88 -24.18 -33.57
C GLY A 253 2.23 -24.92 -33.48
N GLY A 254 3.36 -24.19 -33.51
CA GLY A 254 4.71 -24.75 -33.43
C GLY A 254 5.22 -24.96 -32.00
N GLN A 255 6.39 -25.58 -31.88
CA GLN A 255 7.13 -25.67 -30.63
C GLN A 255 8.64 -25.55 -30.86
N GLN A 256 9.37 -25.04 -29.86
CA GLN A 256 10.84 -24.95 -29.88
C GLN A 256 11.41 -25.23 -28.49
N SER A 257 12.46 -26.05 -28.43
CA SER A 257 13.21 -26.34 -27.20
C SER A 257 14.49 -25.52 -27.12
N PHE A 258 14.76 -24.98 -25.94
CA PHE A 258 15.90 -24.17 -25.56
C PHE A 258 16.63 -24.81 -24.36
N GLU A 259 17.92 -24.51 -24.21
CA GLU A 259 18.69 -24.87 -23.02
C GLU A 259 19.53 -23.70 -22.50
N TRP A 260 19.69 -23.61 -21.19
CA TRP A 260 20.61 -22.68 -20.52
C TRP A 260 21.29 -23.39 -19.35
N TYR A 261 22.61 -23.53 -19.41
CA TYR A 261 23.39 -23.92 -18.25
C TYR A 261 23.57 -22.73 -17.29
N ILE A 262 22.88 -22.78 -16.15
CA ILE A 262 23.03 -21.80 -15.08
C ILE A 262 24.31 -22.17 -14.33
N LYS A 263 25.38 -21.41 -14.54
CA LYS A 263 26.67 -21.69 -13.89
C LYS A 263 26.58 -21.52 -12.36
N PRO A 264 27.41 -22.22 -11.56
CA PRO A 264 27.42 -22.09 -10.10
C PRO A 264 27.77 -20.69 -9.57
N ASP A 265 28.34 -19.82 -10.39
CA ASP A 265 28.67 -18.41 -10.12
C ASP A 265 27.63 -17.42 -10.69
N THR A 266 26.50 -17.91 -11.24
CA THR A 266 25.41 -17.04 -11.68
C THR A 266 24.79 -16.32 -10.49
N GLN A 267 24.70 -15.00 -10.57
CA GLN A 267 23.99 -14.17 -9.59
C GLN A 267 22.54 -14.66 -9.43
N GLU A 268 22.15 -14.91 -8.19
CA GLU A 268 20.77 -15.25 -7.78
C GLU A 268 19.76 -14.16 -8.18
N GLY A 269 18.48 -14.52 -8.15
CA GLY A 269 17.38 -13.57 -8.21
C GLY A 269 16.61 -13.55 -9.52
N ALA A 270 15.78 -12.52 -9.65
CA ALA A 270 14.84 -12.34 -10.75
C ALA A 270 15.52 -12.26 -12.13
N ARG A 271 15.00 -13.02 -13.09
CA ARG A 271 15.29 -12.92 -14.53
C ARG A 271 13.97 -12.79 -15.27
N PHE A 272 13.61 -11.57 -15.65
CA PHE A 272 12.39 -11.31 -16.42
C PHE A 272 12.41 -12.02 -17.77
N PHE A 273 11.26 -12.51 -18.24
CA PHE A 273 11.10 -12.99 -19.60
C PHE A 273 9.80 -12.51 -20.25
N ARG A 274 9.85 -12.34 -21.58
CA ARG A 274 8.76 -11.82 -22.41
C ARG A 274 8.89 -12.29 -23.85
N SER A 275 7.82 -12.09 -24.63
CA SER A 275 7.87 -12.20 -26.08
C SER A 275 8.50 -10.96 -26.72
N HIS A 276 9.33 -11.19 -27.73
CA HIS A 276 9.88 -10.17 -28.63
C HIS A 276 9.29 -10.25 -30.04
N ALA A 277 8.37 -11.18 -30.30
CA ALA A 277 7.74 -11.33 -31.63
C ALA A 277 6.74 -10.19 -31.93
N SER A 278 6.03 -9.71 -30.91
CA SER A 278 5.13 -8.56 -30.98
C SER A 278 5.28 -7.67 -29.73
N ARG A 279 5.09 -6.35 -29.88
CA ARG A 279 4.94 -5.42 -28.74
C ARG A 279 3.60 -5.65 -28.04
N GLU A 280 2.56 -5.98 -28.79
CA GLU A 280 1.21 -6.15 -28.24
C GLU A 280 1.15 -7.30 -27.24
N GLN A 281 1.73 -8.45 -27.61
CA GLN A 281 1.86 -9.61 -26.71
C GLN A 281 2.49 -9.21 -25.36
N PHE A 282 3.57 -8.43 -25.37
CA PHE A 282 4.22 -7.94 -24.16
C PHE A 282 3.34 -6.98 -23.36
N ASN A 283 2.78 -5.95 -24.01
CA ASN A 283 1.96 -4.92 -23.37
C ASN A 283 0.62 -5.46 -22.82
N GLN A 284 0.09 -6.53 -23.41
CA GLN A 284 -1.13 -7.21 -22.96
C GLN A 284 -0.84 -8.47 -22.12
N GLY A 285 0.36 -8.58 -21.53
CA GLY A 285 0.61 -9.50 -20.41
C GLY A 285 1.49 -10.72 -20.66
N LEU A 286 2.08 -10.92 -21.85
CA LEU A 286 2.95 -12.08 -22.13
C LEU A 286 4.34 -11.92 -21.48
N ILE A 287 4.34 -12.02 -20.14
CA ILE A 287 5.44 -11.76 -19.20
C ILE A 287 5.60 -12.93 -18.22
N GLY A 288 6.80 -13.05 -17.66
CA GLY A 288 7.10 -14.00 -16.60
C GLY A 288 8.48 -13.77 -16.00
N MET A 289 8.87 -14.65 -15.08
CA MET A 289 10.14 -14.58 -14.36
C MET A 289 10.71 -15.98 -14.15
N LEU A 290 11.99 -16.17 -14.47
CA LEU A 290 12.78 -17.25 -13.89
C LEU A 290 13.51 -16.67 -12.67
N VAL A 291 13.38 -17.31 -11.50
CA VAL A 291 14.28 -17.01 -10.37
C VAL A 291 15.46 -17.97 -10.40
N VAL A 292 16.67 -17.44 -10.33
CA VAL A 292 17.89 -18.22 -10.08
C VAL A 292 18.08 -18.34 -8.57
N GLU A 293 18.01 -19.56 -8.04
CA GLU A 293 18.08 -19.81 -6.59
C GLU A 293 19.41 -20.43 -6.13
N PRO A 294 19.73 -20.40 -4.82
CA PRO A 294 20.94 -20.99 -4.27
C PRO A 294 21.13 -22.46 -4.68
N ARG A 295 22.40 -22.86 -4.86
CA ARG A 295 22.74 -24.21 -5.32
C ARG A 295 22.20 -25.31 -4.38
N GLY A 296 21.16 -26.00 -4.84
CA GLY A 296 20.56 -27.17 -4.20
C GLY A 296 19.20 -26.91 -3.55
N SER A 297 18.69 -25.68 -3.62
CA SER A 297 17.41 -25.32 -2.99
C SER A 297 16.20 -26.09 -3.56
N ARG A 298 15.19 -26.26 -2.70
CA ARG A 298 13.88 -26.83 -3.02
C ARG A 298 12.81 -25.74 -2.93
N TYR A 299 11.80 -25.82 -3.80
CA TYR A 299 10.72 -24.82 -3.88
C TYR A 299 9.41 -25.51 -3.48
N LEU A 300 8.77 -25.02 -2.42
CA LEU A 300 7.61 -25.64 -1.80
C LEU A 300 6.40 -24.68 -1.81
N SER A 301 5.20 -25.22 -2.03
CA SER A 301 3.97 -24.42 -2.00
C SER A 301 3.69 -23.91 -0.58
N PRO A 302 3.37 -22.62 -0.40
CA PRO A 302 3.00 -22.08 0.92
C PRO A 302 1.67 -22.64 1.44
N PHE A 303 0.87 -23.33 0.62
CA PHE A 303 -0.46 -23.84 0.98
C PHE A 303 -0.44 -25.28 1.54
N ASP A 304 0.54 -26.11 1.15
CA ASP A 304 0.59 -27.52 1.56
C ASP A 304 2.01 -28.08 1.80
N GLY A 305 3.06 -27.26 1.65
CA GLY A 305 4.45 -27.66 1.87
C GLY A 305 5.04 -28.64 0.83
N LYS A 306 4.31 -28.97 -0.23
CA LYS A 306 4.79 -29.91 -1.27
C LYS A 306 5.61 -29.20 -2.34
N PRO A 307 6.51 -29.91 -3.07
CA PRO A 307 7.26 -29.34 -4.18
C PRO A 307 6.35 -28.72 -5.25
N MET A 308 6.71 -27.52 -5.73
CA MET A 308 5.96 -26.79 -6.74
C MET A 308 6.79 -26.48 -7.99
N ALA A 309 6.15 -26.47 -9.16
CA ALA A 309 6.79 -26.16 -10.44
C ALA A 309 6.83 -24.66 -10.74
N SER A 310 5.72 -23.95 -10.50
CA SER A 310 5.55 -22.52 -10.76
C SER A 310 4.60 -21.83 -9.78
N GLY A 311 4.75 -20.52 -9.61
CA GLY A 311 3.81 -19.66 -8.84
C GLY A 311 4.51 -18.46 -8.21
N TRP A 312 3.80 -17.34 -8.06
CA TRP A 312 4.38 -16.07 -7.58
C TRP A 312 4.76 -16.08 -6.09
N GLU A 313 4.06 -16.83 -5.24
CA GLU A 313 4.49 -17.14 -3.86
C GLU A 313 5.21 -18.49 -3.81
N ALA A 314 6.28 -18.59 -3.02
CA ALA A 314 6.93 -19.86 -2.69
C ALA A 314 7.56 -19.84 -1.29
N MET A 315 7.81 -21.03 -0.75
CA MET A 315 8.80 -21.24 0.31
C MET A 315 10.05 -21.83 -0.32
N ILE A 316 11.20 -21.24 -0.07
CA ILE A 316 12.50 -21.71 -0.57
C ILE A 316 13.26 -22.34 0.59
N GLU A 317 13.50 -23.64 0.48
CA GLU A 317 14.29 -24.43 1.40
C GLU A 317 15.76 -24.37 0.96
N ASP A 318 16.61 -23.69 1.73
CA ASP A 318 18.00 -23.39 1.37
C ASP A 318 18.99 -24.30 2.14
N PRO A 319 19.73 -25.19 1.46
CA PRO A 319 20.64 -26.15 2.12
C PRO A 319 21.88 -25.51 2.77
N LYS A 320 22.05 -24.19 2.72
CA LYS A 320 23.16 -23.43 3.33
C LYS A 320 22.72 -22.20 4.12
N GLY A 321 21.51 -21.69 3.88
CA GLY A 321 21.00 -20.45 4.43
C GLY A 321 20.01 -20.64 5.59
N ALA A 322 19.07 -19.71 5.68
CA ALA A 322 17.80 -19.92 6.36
C ALA A 322 16.72 -20.00 5.28
N ASP A 323 15.73 -20.85 5.48
CA ASP A 323 14.58 -20.93 4.57
C ASP A 323 13.85 -19.58 4.54
N PHE A 324 13.24 -19.25 3.40
CA PHE A 324 12.61 -17.94 3.22
C PHE A 324 11.31 -17.99 2.41
N ARG A 325 10.44 -17.01 2.68
CA ARG A 325 9.28 -16.68 1.84
C ARG A 325 9.78 -15.93 0.61
N GLU A 326 9.29 -16.33 -0.55
CA GLU A 326 9.49 -15.60 -1.79
C GLU A 326 8.16 -15.03 -2.31
N PHE A 327 8.19 -13.76 -2.73
CA PHE A 327 7.08 -13.07 -3.36
C PHE A 327 7.55 -12.40 -4.67
N ALA A 328 7.16 -12.93 -5.82
CA ALA A 328 7.47 -12.34 -7.12
C ALA A 328 6.38 -11.33 -7.54
N ILE A 329 6.75 -10.06 -7.71
CA ILE A 329 5.82 -8.95 -7.95
C ILE A 329 6.17 -8.23 -9.27
N PHE A 330 5.20 -8.20 -10.17
CA PHE A 330 5.24 -7.56 -11.49
C PHE A 330 4.42 -6.28 -11.47
N TYR A 331 5.07 -5.13 -11.61
CA TYR A 331 4.43 -3.83 -11.83
C TYR A 331 4.26 -3.63 -13.33
N HIS A 332 3.03 -3.62 -13.86
CA HIS A 332 2.82 -3.52 -15.32
C HIS A 332 1.48 -2.86 -15.73
N GLU A 333 1.30 -2.70 -17.04
CA GLU A 333 0.12 -2.12 -17.68
C GLU A 333 -0.80 -3.20 -18.26
N ALA A 334 -2.05 -2.82 -18.55
CA ALA A 334 -2.88 -3.48 -19.54
C ALA A 334 -2.85 -2.63 -20.83
N GLY A 335 -2.10 -3.10 -21.82
CA GLY A 335 -1.91 -2.43 -23.11
C GLY A 335 -1.14 -1.10 -23.02
N ASP A 336 -1.00 -0.44 -24.17
CA ASP A 336 -0.42 0.91 -24.26
C ASP A 336 -1.37 1.99 -23.71
N GLU A 337 -0.98 3.26 -23.76
CA GLU A 337 -1.78 4.39 -23.25
C GLU A 337 -3.08 4.68 -24.04
N ALA A 338 -3.28 4.07 -25.20
CA ALA A 338 -4.55 4.12 -25.94
C ALA A 338 -5.48 2.94 -25.58
N PHE A 339 -4.97 1.87 -24.97
CA PHE A 339 -5.75 0.69 -24.62
C PHE A 339 -6.78 0.98 -23.51
N ARG A 340 -7.99 0.45 -23.67
CA ARG A 340 -9.09 0.59 -22.70
C ARG A 340 -9.61 -0.79 -22.29
N LEU A 341 -9.64 -1.00 -20.99
CA LEU A 341 -10.21 -2.17 -20.33
C LEU A 341 -11.72 -2.24 -20.53
N LEU A 342 -12.28 -3.46 -20.39
CA LEU A 342 -13.70 -3.71 -20.42
C LEU A 342 -14.22 -3.90 -18.98
N ASN A 343 -15.37 -3.31 -18.68
CA ASN A 343 -16.09 -3.61 -17.45
C ASN A 343 -16.70 -5.01 -17.50
N LYS A 344 -17.28 -5.49 -16.39
CA LYS A 344 -17.95 -6.80 -16.37
C LYS A 344 -19.12 -7.00 -17.36
N LYS A 345 -19.58 -5.96 -18.08
CA LYS A 345 -20.60 -6.05 -19.15
C LYS A 345 -20.01 -6.01 -20.57
N GLY A 346 -18.68 -5.91 -20.71
CA GLY A 346 -18.01 -5.73 -22.00
C GLY A 346 -18.00 -4.28 -22.52
N GLU A 347 -18.34 -3.30 -21.69
CA GLU A 347 -18.31 -1.87 -22.03
C GLU A 347 -16.94 -1.26 -21.66
N MET A 348 -16.36 -0.40 -22.49
CA MET A 348 -15.03 0.18 -22.19
C MET A 348 -15.06 1.11 -20.96
N LEU A 349 -14.20 0.85 -19.96
CA LEU A 349 -14.02 1.70 -18.79
C LEU A 349 -13.65 3.15 -19.17
N PRO A 350 -14.10 4.17 -18.40
CA PRO A 350 -13.84 5.57 -18.72
C PRO A 350 -12.34 5.90 -18.61
N GLN A 351 -11.85 6.85 -19.41
CA GLN A 351 -10.43 7.24 -19.37
C GLN A 351 -10.04 7.95 -18.06
N ARG A 352 -11.02 8.48 -17.33
CA ARG A 352 -10.85 9.06 -16.00
C ARG A 352 -11.99 8.61 -15.09
N ASP A 353 -11.65 8.13 -13.91
CA ASP A 353 -12.58 7.61 -12.90
C ASP A 353 -13.50 8.73 -12.36
N PRO A 354 -14.80 8.48 -12.17
CA PRO A 354 -15.77 9.50 -11.76
C PRO A 354 -15.74 9.84 -10.26
N HIS A 355 -15.14 8.99 -9.41
CA HIS A 355 -15.07 9.22 -7.96
C HIS A 355 -13.72 9.83 -7.55
N THR A 356 -12.62 9.30 -8.10
CA THR A 356 -11.24 9.55 -7.67
C THR A 356 -10.42 10.42 -8.61
N ASP A 357 -11.04 10.94 -9.68
CA ASP A 357 -10.39 11.73 -10.73
C ASP A 357 -9.24 10.98 -11.45
N SER A 358 -9.11 9.67 -11.26
CA SER A 358 -7.89 8.93 -11.60
C SER A 358 -7.85 8.37 -13.02
N TYR A 359 -6.68 8.37 -13.66
CA TYR A 359 -6.51 8.18 -15.10
C TYR A 359 -6.22 6.73 -15.50
N ARG A 360 -7.05 6.16 -16.39
CA ARG A 360 -7.10 4.73 -16.77
C ARG A 360 -7.30 3.79 -15.54
N PRO A 361 -8.45 3.87 -14.83
CA PRO A 361 -8.77 2.94 -13.75
C PRO A 361 -8.65 1.48 -14.20
N GLY A 362 -8.02 0.65 -13.36
CA GLY A 362 -7.74 -0.77 -13.59
C GLY A 362 -6.49 -1.06 -14.45
N ALA A 363 -5.99 -0.08 -15.21
CA ALA A 363 -4.96 -0.33 -16.23
C ALA A 363 -3.51 -0.33 -15.68
N ARG A 364 -3.35 -0.23 -14.35
CA ARG A 364 -2.08 -0.35 -13.63
C ARG A 364 -2.21 -1.55 -12.69
N LEU A 365 -1.41 -2.58 -12.91
CA LEU A 365 -1.60 -3.92 -12.36
C LEU A 365 -0.41 -4.40 -11.53
N LEU A 366 -0.72 -5.30 -10.58
CA LEU A 366 0.20 -6.17 -9.88
C LEU A 366 -0.16 -7.61 -10.23
N ASN A 367 0.74 -8.34 -10.91
CA ASN A 367 0.56 -9.75 -11.29
C ASN A 367 -0.79 -10.04 -11.99
N TYR A 368 -1.14 -9.31 -13.05
CA TYR A 368 -2.43 -9.36 -13.74
C TYR A 368 -3.66 -8.92 -12.93
N ARG A 369 -3.50 -8.42 -11.70
CA ARG A 369 -4.61 -7.96 -10.85
C ARG A 369 -4.55 -6.46 -10.63
N SER A 370 -5.71 -5.82 -10.50
CA SER A 370 -5.85 -4.39 -10.22
C SER A 370 -7.20 -4.10 -9.58
N GLU A 371 -7.21 -3.33 -8.49
CA GLU A 371 -8.45 -2.99 -7.78
C GLU A 371 -8.55 -1.48 -7.49
N PRO A 372 -9.20 -0.70 -8.37
CA PRO A 372 -9.27 0.75 -8.24
C PRO A 372 -10.00 1.21 -6.99
N HIS A 373 -9.53 2.31 -6.41
CA HIS A 373 -10.19 2.94 -5.25
C HIS A 373 -11.62 3.36 -5.59
N GLY A 374 -11.85 3.90 -6.81
CA GLY A 374 -13.17 4.33 -7.27
C GLY A 374 -14.21 3.21 -7.26
N THR A 375 -13.84 2.01 -7.72
CA THR A 375 -14.73 0.83 -7.73
C THR A 375 -15.11 0.37 -6.31
N ARG A 376 -14.20 0.50 -5.34
CA ARG A 376 -14.50 0.24 -3.92
C ARG A 376 -15.42 1.32 -3.34
N ILE A 377 -15.14 2.60 -3.57
CA ILE A 377 -15.96 3.74 -3.11
C ILE A 377 -17.39 3.70 -3.68
N GLU A 378 -17.56 3.26 -4.92
CA GLU A 378 -18.88 3.12 -5.56
C GLU A 378 -19.76 2.03 -4.89
N LEU A 379 -19.17 1.03 -4.20
CA LEU A 379 -19.95 0.10 -3.35
C LEU A 379 -20.55 0.80 -2.13
N GLN A 380 -19.81 1.74 -1.51
CA GLN A 380 -20.35 2.56 -0.42
C GLN A 380 -21.53 3.41 -0.92
N ALA A 381 -21.36 4.08 -2.07
CA ALA A 381 -22.38 4.94 -2.65
C ALA A 381 -23.68 4.17 -2.99
N HIS A 382 -23.58 3.01 -3.65
CA HIS A 382 -24.75 2.17 -3.97
C HIS A 382 -25.53 1.69 -2.73
N MET A 383 -24.84 1.42 -1.62
CA MET A 383 -25.48 1.03 -0.36
C MET A 383 -26.11 2.23 0.40
N GLY A 384 -25.86 3.46 -0.05
CA GLY A 384 -26.21 4.68 0.66
C GLY A 384 -25.36 4.91 1.91
N PHE A 385 -24.08 4.51 1.87
CA PHE A 385 -23.06 4.79 2.87
C PHE A 385 -22.16 5.96 2.41
N TYR A 386 -21.38 6.50 3.34
CA TYR A 386 -20.40 7.55 3.05
C TYR A 386 -19.24 7.00 2.22
N GLY A 387 -18.94 7.62 1.08
CA GLY A 387 -17.74 7.32 0.29
C GLY A 387 -16.49 7.89 0.96
N ASP A 388 -15.69 7.04 1.61
CA ASP A 388 -14.51 7.46 2.38
C ASP A 388 -13.22 7.03 1.67
N GLU A 389 -12.59 7.94 0.93
CA GLU A 389 -11.35 7.68 0.19
C GLU A 389 -10.21 7.19 1.10
N SER A 390 -10.15 7.64 2.35
CA SER A 390 -9.09 7.23 3.28
C SER A 390 -9.20 5.76 3.71
N MET A 391 -10.38 5.16 3.53
CA MET A 391 -10.67 3.75 3.81
C MET A 391 -10.41 2.84 2.60
N ALA A 392 -9.98 3.36 1.44
CA ALA A 392 -9.90 2.56 0.20
C ALA A 392 -9.01 1.30 0.33
N TYR A 393 -7.89 1.39 1.04
CA TYR A 393 -7.02 0.25 1.37
C TYR A 393 -7.59 -0.70 2.44
N GLY A 394 -8.66 -0.28 3.12
CA GLY A 394 -9.28 -0.95 4.26
C GLY A 394 -10.07 -2.19 3.85
N SER A 395 -9.60 -3.34 4.32
CA SER A 395 -10.27 -4.64 4.15
C SER A 395 -11.33 -4.89 5.22
N TYR A 396 -11.29 -4.17 6.35
CA TYR A 396 -12.48 -4.02 7.19
C TYR A 396 -13.64 -3.35 6.42
N THR A 397 -13.37 -2.25 5.71
CA THR A 397 -14.42 -1.45 5.06
C THR A 397 -14.97 -2.09 3.77
N PHE A 398 -14.17 -2.88 3.04
CA PHE A 398 -14.55 -3.42 1.73
C PHE A 398 -14.11 -4.88 1.47
N GLY A 399 -13.56 -5.60 2.44
CA GLY A 399 -12.95 -6.91 2.24
C GLY A 399 -11.54 -6.84 1.62
N ASP A 400 -10.79 -7.94 1.78
CA ASP A 400 -9.45 -8.11 1.18
C ASP A 400 -9.53 -7.98 -0.35
N PRO A 401 -8.65 -7.20 -1.00
CA PRO A 401 -8.63 -7.05 -2.46
C PRO A 401 -8.17 -8.33 -3.19
N ALA A 402 -8.41 -8.35 -4.49
CA ALA A 402 -7.93 -9.38 -5.42
C ALA A 402 -6.47 -9.17 -5.89
N THR A 403 -5.87 -8.02 -5.61
CA THR A 403 -4.43 -7.76 -5.86
C THR A 403 -3.54 -8.63 -4.95
N THR A 404 -2.23 -8.66 -5.22
CA THR A 404 -1.31 -9.53 -4.47
C THR A 404 -1.27 -9.20 -2.98
N ILE A 405 -1.55 -10.20 -2.15
CA ILE A 405 -1.37 -10.14 -0.69
C ILE A 405 -0.33 -11.22 -0.33
N PRO A 406 0.96 -10.85 -0.22
CA PRO A 406 2.01 -11.72 0.32
C PRO A 406 1.67 -12.18 1.74
N ARG A 407 1.97 -13.44 2.08
CA ARG A 407 1.62 -14.00 3.39
C ARG A 407 2.75 -14.75 4.09
N SER A 408 2.94 -14.49 5.37
CA SER A 408 4.07 -15.02 6.17
C SER A 408 3.79 -15.04 7.67
N TYR A 409 4.56 -15.80 8.43
CA TYR A 409 4.54 -15.74 9.88
C TYR A 409 5.60 -14.80 10.45
N LEU A 410 5.35 -14.32 11.68
CA LEU A 410 6.24 -13.41 12.40
C LEU A 410 7.67 -13.97 12.50
N GLY A 411 8.65 -13.22 11.97
CA GLY A 411 10.07 -13.59 11.95
C GLY A 411 10.50 -14.54 10.83
N ASP A 412 9.61 -14.99 9.93
CA ASP A 412 9.99 -15.69 8.69
C ASP A 412 10.91 -14.78 7.84
N PRO A 413 12.06 -15.23 7.31
CA PRO A 413 12.86 -14.44 6.38
C PRO A 413 12.10 -14.28 5.06
N ALA A 414 12.26 -13.14 4.40
CA ALA A 414 11.50 -12.81 3.18
C ALA A 414 12.39 -12.20 2.10
N LYS A 415 12.16 -12.61 0.84
CA LYS A 415 12.69 -11.97 -0.36
C LYS A 415 11.53 -11.58 -1.29
N PHE A 416 11.49 -10.32 -1.72
CA PHE A 416 10.62 -9.90 -2.83
C PHE A 416 11.44 -9.86 -4.12
N ARG A 417 10.91 -10.43 -5.20
CA ARG A 417 11.54 -10.42 -6.54
C ARG A 417 10.74 -9.46 -7.41
N MET A 418 11.34 -8.34 -7.79
CA MET A 418 10.64 -7.25 -8.46
C MET A 418 10.86 -7.27 -9.97
N ALA A 419 9.80 -6.98 -10.74
CA ALA A 419 9.87 -6.80 -12.19
C ALA A 419 9.03 -5.61 -12.67
N GLY A 420 9.58 -4.81 -13.58
CA GLY A 420 8.88 -3.75 -14.29
C GLY A 420 8.30 -4.21 -15.63
N GLY A 421 7.15 -3.65 -15.99
CA GLY A 421 6.36 -3.95 -17.18
C GLY A 421 6.87 -3.30 -18.46
N SER A 422 5.98 -2.65 -19.20
CA SER A 422 6.16 -2.34 -20.62
C SER A 422 6.40 -0.87 -20.96
N GLU A 423 5.61 0.04 -20.40
CA GLU A 423 5.47 1.40 -20.94
C GLU A 423 6.06 2.50 -20.05
N ILE A 424 5.94 2.36 -18.73
CA ILE A 424 6.23 3.44 -17.77
C ILE A 424 7.15 3.01 -16.63
N VAL A 425 7.65 4.01 -15.90
CA VAL A 425 8.41 3.81 -14.66
C VAL A 425 7.43 3.78 -13.49
N HIS A 426 7.60 2.81 -12.60
CA HIS A 426 6.91 2.75 -11.31
C HIS A 426 7.89 3.10 -10.19
N SER A 427 7.36 3.32 -8.98
CA SER A 427 8.17 3.32 -7.76
C SER A 427 7.53 2.41 -6.74
N HIS A 428 8.06 1.21 -6.56
CA HIS A 428 7.61 0.34 -5.48
C HIS A 428 8.00 0.96 -4.15
N HIS A 429 7.01 1.21 -3.32
CA HIS A 429 7.15 1.62 -1.92
C HIS A 429 6.51 0.52 -1.08
N LEU A 430 7.21 0.06 -0.03
CA LEU A 430 6.71 -0.92 0.94
C LEU A 430 6.81 -0.31 2.34
N HIS A 431 5.64 -0.09 2.94
CA HIS A 431 5.51 0.48 4.28
C HIS A 431 5.97 -0.52 5.35
N GLY A 432 6.36 -0.04 6.53
CA GLY A 432 6.64 -0.91 7.67
C GLY A 432 7.64 -0.44 8.71
N GLY A 433 8.07 0.83 8.66
CA GLY A 433 8.89 1.50 9.67
C GLY A 433 10.34 1.02 9.79
N SER A 434 10.55 -0.22 10.25
CA SER A 434 11.85 -0.91 10.14
C SER A 434 11.98 -1.86 8.94
N ILE A 435 10.90 -2.08 8.17
CA ILE A 435 11.01 -2.77 6.87
C ILE A 435 11.85 -1.91 5.93
N ARG A 436 12.99 -2.46 5.53
CA ARG A 436 14.00 -1.85 4.66
C ARG A 436 14.69 -2.95 3.87
N TRP A 437 15.20 -2.64 2.68
CA TRP A 437 16.10 -3.54 1.94
C TRP A 437 17.35 -2.81 1.46
N ALA A 438 18.39 -3.56 1.13
CA ALA A 438 19.58 -3.02 0.51
C ALA A 438 19.35 -2.76 -0.99
N ARG A 439 19.71 -1.56 -1.48
CA ARG A 439 19.77 -1.24 -2.93
C ARG A 439 20.61 -2.27 -3.72
N GLN A 440 21.67 -2.79 -3.11
CA GLN A 440 22.56 -3.81 -3.68
C GLN A 440 22.74 -4.96 -2.68
N PRO A 441 21.83 -5.95 -2.63
CA PRO A 441 21.86 -6.99 -1.60
C PRO A 441 23.16 -7.82 -1.63
N GLY A 442 23.75 -8.06 -2.80
CA GLY A 442 25.03 -8.78 -2.93
C GLY A 442 26.27 -8.05 -2.38
N ASN A 443 26.16 -6.77 -2.04
CA ASN A 443 27.22 -5.97 -1.39
C ASN A 443 26.90 -5.64 0.08
N SER A 444 25.81 -6.19 0.62
CA SER A 444 25.22 -5.80 1.90
C SER A 444 25.48 -6.81 3.01
N ASN A 445 25.48 -6.34 4.26
CA ASN A 445 25.61 -7.17 5.48
C ASN A 445 24.27 -7.34 6.21
N LEU A 446 23.14 -6.98 5.60
CA LEU A 446 21.81 -7.11 6.21
C LEU A 446 21.40 -8.58 6.32
N ASP A 447 21.09 -9.02 7.55
CA ASP A 447 20.54 -10.35 7.82
C ASP A 447 19.00 -10.30 7.80
N PHE A 448 18.41 -10.95 6.79
CA PHE A 448 16.97 -11.17 6.65
C PHE A 448 16.36 -12.14 7.68
N ALA A 449 17.18 -12.92 8.38
CA ALA A 449 16.77 -13.85 9.42
C ALA A 449 17.07 -13.33 10.83
N LEU A 450 17.47 -12.06 10.98
CA LEU A 450 17.96 -11.49 12.25
C LEU A 450 16.87 -11.45 13.34
N SER A 451 15.59 -11.29 12.95
CA SER A 451 14.44 -11.21 13.88
C SER A 451 13.90 -12.58 14.33
N LYS A 452 14.49 -13.69 13.90
CA LYS A 452 13.96 -15.08 14.09
C LYS A 452 13.69 -15.51 15.54
N ASN A 453 14.14 -14.74 16.52
CA ASN A 453 13.95 -14.94 17.96
C ASN A 453 13.32 -13.71 18.68
N GLY A 454 12.94 -12.65 17.95
CA GLY A 454 12.46 -11.37 18.49
C GLY A 454 13.03 -10.13 17.81
N PRO A 455 12.70 -8.92 18.29
CA PRO A 455 13.07 -7.65 17.68
C PRO A 455 14.52 -7.32 17.92
N VAL A 456 15.05 -6.49 17.03
CA VAL A 456 16.44 -6.06 17.00
C VAL A 456 16.45 -4.55 17.21
N LYS A 457 16.49 -4.12 18.47
CA LYS A 457 16.43 -2.69 18.84
C LYS A 457 17.70 -1.91 18.46
N PHE A 458 18.83 -2.61 18.33
CA PHE A 458 20.13 -2.03 17.97
C PHE A 458 20.76 -2.79 16.79
N PRO A 459 20.19 -2.66 15.57
CA PRO A 459 20.79 -3.23 14.35
C PRO A 459 22.09 -2.49 13.99
N ALA A 460 22.95 -3.12 13.18
CA ALA A 460 24.12 -2.46 12.63
C ALA A 460 23.69 -1.28 11.73
N ILE A 461 24.05 -0.04 12.06
CA ILE A 461 23.57 1.14 11.33
C ILE A 461 24.32 1.33 10.00
N SER A 462 25.64 1.10 9.98
CA SER A 462 26.46 1.16 8.78
C SER A 462 26.25 -0.07 7.88
N ASP A 463 26.06 0.15 6.58
CA ASP A 463 26.11 -0.89 5.55
C ASP A 463 26.79 -0.33 4.27
N PRO A 464 27.43 -1.15 3.41
CA PRO A 464 28.01 -0.70 2.14
C PRO A 464 26.96 -0.37 1.07
N SER A 465 25.72 -0.83 1.22
CA SER A 465 24.59 -0.44 0.39
C SER A 465 23.72 0.61 1.09
N ASP A 466 23.10 1.50 0.31
CA ASP A 466 21.93 2.26 0.77
C ASP A 466 20.86 1.29 1.28
N ARG A 467 20.16 1.69 2.36
CA ARG A 467 18.87 1.12 2.73
C ARG A 467 17.74 1.91 2.08
N LEU A 468 16.73 1.19 1.59
CA LEU A 468 15.58 1.74 0.91
C LEU A 468 14.27 1.24 1.54
N ASP A 469 13.26 2.10 1.47
CA ASP A 469 11.83 1.86 1.66
C ASP A 469 11.05 2.07 0.34
N VAL A 470 11.60 2.87 -0.59
CA VAL A 470 11.12 3.08 -1.96
C VAL A 470 12.23 2.87 -3.00
N GLN A 471 11.89 2.21 -4.11
CA GLN A 471 12.77 2.05 -5.28
C GLN A 471 11.99 2.14 -6.59
N SER A 472 12.53 2.87 -7.57
CA SER A 472 11.95 2.94 -8.93
C SER A 472 12.21 1.66 -9.72
N ILE A 473 11.27 1.35 -10.62
CA ILE A 473 11.32 0.18 -11.52
C ILE A 473 10.98 0.66 -12.93
N GLY A 474 11.94 0.59 -13.84
CA GLY A 474 11.73 0.86 -15.26
C GLY A 474 11.23 -0.37 -16.04
N PRO A 475 10.80 -0.20 -17.31
CA PRO A 475 10.33 -1.31 -18.13
C PRO A 475 11.38 -2.44 -18.26
N THR A 476 10.97 -3.67 -17.97
CA THR A 476 11.81 -4.89 -17.88
C THR A 476 12.96 -4.86 -16.87
N GLU A 477 13.06 -3.83 -16.02
CA GLU A 477 14.02 -3.79 -14.91
C GLU A 477 13.66 -4.83 -13.85
N VAL A 478 14.68 -5.41 -13.23
CA VAL A 478 14.53 -6.38 -12.14
C VAL A 478 15.50 -6.09 -11.00
N TYR A 479 15.04 -6.29 -9.77
CA TYR A 479 15.88 -6.32 -8.57
C TYR A 479 15.22 -7.16 -7.48
N ASP A 480 16.03 -7.61 -6.54
CA ASP A 480 15.58 -8.36 -5.37
C ASP A 480 15.62 -7.48 -4.12
N GLN A 481 14.58 -7.56 -3.31
CA GLN A 481 14.58 -7.01 -1.95
C GLN A 481 14.86 -8.14 -0.97
N VAL A 482 16.00 -8.07 -0.29
CA VAL A 482 16.29 -8.90 0.87
C VAL A 482 15.87 -8.08 2.09
N ILE A 483 14.75 -8.45 2.72
CA ILE A 483 14.10 -7.63 3.76
C ILE A 483 14.88 -7.73 5.08
N GLU A 484 15.35 -6.59 5.59
CA GLU A 484 16.12 -6.49 6.84
C GLU A 484 15.29 -7.01 8.04
N GLY A 485 15.71 -8.13 8.62
CA GLY A 485 14.93 -8.81 9.66
C GLY A 485 13.62 -9.47 9.21
N GLY A 486 13.33 -9.57 7.91
CA GLY A 486 12.21 -10.37 7.39
C GLY A 486 10.81 -9.93 7.88
N SER A 487 9.95 -10.92 8.13
CA SER A 487 8.51 -10.74 8.34
C SER A 487 8.20 -10.06 9.67
N GLY A 488 7.60 -8.87 9.58
CA GLY A 488 7.37 -7.99 10.72
C GLY A 488 8.55 -7.05 11.04
N GLY A 489 9.60 -7.09 10.23
CA GLY A 489 10.80 -6.26 10.35
C GLY A 489 11.57 -6.46 11.66
N LEU A 490 12.49 -5.53 11.91
CA LEU A 490 13.29 -5.51 13.14
C LEU A 490 12.47 -5.16 14.40
N GLN A 491 11.24 -4.66 14.27
CA GLN A 491 10.34 -4.46 15.41
C GLN A 491 9.54 -5.71 15.81
N ALA A 492 9.58 -6.80 15.03
CA ALA A 492 8.75 -8.01 15.23
C ALA A 492 7.25 -7.70 15.37
N LEU A 493 6.69 -7.07 14.32
CA LEU A 493 5.29 -6.69 14.23
C LEU A 493 4.44 -7.68 13.41
N ALA A 494 3.32 -8.12 13.99
CA ALA A 494 2.23 -8.76 13.24
C ALA A 494 1.23 -7.67 12.83
N GLY A 495 0.74 -7.71 11.59
CA GLY A 495 0.02 -6.58 10.99
C GLY A 495 -0.01 -6.64 9.48
N GLU A 496 -0.46 -5.54 8.88
CA GLU A 496 -0.46 -5.32 7.42
C GLU A 496 0.65 -4.32 7.05
N PHE A 497 1.24 -4.52 5.87
CA PHE A 497 2.32 -3.69 5.34
C PHE A 497 2.02 -3.37 3.87
N VAL A 498 1.41 -2.20 3.59
CA VAL A 498 1.01 -1.85 2.22
C VAL A 498 2.22 -1.67 1.32
N PHE A 499 2.09 -2.16 0.09
CA PHE A 499 2.99 -1.80 -0.99
C PHE A 499 2.22 -1.36 -2.22
N HIS A 500 2.71 -0.33 -2.88
CA HIS A 500 2.01 0.30 -3.99
C HIS A 500 3.00 0.92 -4.96
N CYS A 501 2.50 1.51 -6.05
CA CYS A 501 3.30 2.44 -6.84
C CYS A 501 3.21 3.84 -6.22
N HIS A 502 4.32 4.45 -5.83
CA HIS A 502 4.37 5.76 -5.15
C HIS A 502 3.99 6.95 -6.05
N ILE A 503 3.71 6.71 -7.34
CA ILE A 503 3.05 7.68 -8.23
C ILE A 503 1.55 7.65 -7.91
N PRO A 504 0.91 8.73 -7.41
CA PRO A 504 -0.46 8.64 -6.86
C PRO A 504 -1.51 8.12 -7.82
N GLN A 505 -1.44 8.56 -9.08
CA GLN A 505 -2.33 8.11 -10.15
C GLN A 505 -2.22 6.60 -10.48
N HIS A 506 -1.20 5.89 -9.99
CA HIS A 506 -1.05 4.45 -10.19
C HIS A 506 -1.65 3.63 -9.05
N TYR A 507 -1.48 4.04 -7.78
CA TYR A 507 -2.09 3.30 -6.67
C TYR A 507 -3.61 3.47 -6.67
N VAL A 508 -4.13 4.68 -6.88
CA VAL A 508 -5.58 4.96 -6.91
C VAL A 508 -6.29 4.18 -8.03
N THR A 509 -5.60 3.93 -9.15
CA THR A 509 -6.12 3.14 -10.28
C THR A 509 -5.96 1.63 -10.12
N GLY A 510 -5.42 1.17 -8.98
CA GLY A 510 -5.45 -0.23 -8.55
C GLY A 510 -4.09 -0.93 -8.41
N MET A 511 -2.96 -0.22 -8.58
CA MET A 511 -1.60 -0.77 -8.41
C MET A 511 -1.14 -0.72 -6.94
N TRP A 512 -1.81 -1.50 -6.09
CA TRP A 512 -1.52 -1.64 -4.66
C TRP A 512 -1.87 -3.03 -4.13
N GLY A 513 -1.19 -3.45 -3.08
CA GLY A 513 -1.44 -4.66 -2.28
C GLY A 513 -0.90 -4.47 -0.87
N PHE A 514 -0.96 -5.49 -0.02
CA PHE A 514 -0.32 -5.44 1.30
C PHE A 514 0.22 -6.80 1.72
N TRP A 515 1.35 -6.80 2.41
CA TRP A 515 1.95 -8.00 3.00
C TRP A 515 1.34 -8.23 4.39
N ARG A 516 0.74 -9.41 4.61
CA ARG A 516 0.11 -9.81 5.88
C ARG A 516 1.06 -10.69 6.69
N VAL A 517 1.36 -10.26 7.93
CA VAL A 517 2.23 -10.99 8.87
C VAL A 517 1.40 -11.48 10.06
N TYR A 518 1.28 -12.79 10.21
CA TYR A 518 0.50 -13.42 11.27
C TYR A 518 1.36 -13.81 12.49
N ASN A 519 0.80 -13.70 13.70
CA ASN A 519 1.37 -14.24 14.94
C ASN A 519 0.86 -15.64 15.33
N THR A 520 -0.19 -16.13 14.67
CA THR A 520 -0.84 -17.42 14.97
C THR A 520 -1.09 -18.23 13.70
N LEU A 521 -1.09 -19.56 13.84
CA LEU A 521 -1.07 -20.52 12.74
C LEU A 521 -2.40 -20.53 11.97
N GLN A 522 -2.35 -20.16 10.69
CA GLN A 522 -3.48 -20.10 9.77
C GLN A 522 -3.83 -21.49 9.23
N GLN A 523 -4.41 -22.32 10.10
CA GLN A 523 -4.91 -23.66 9.79
C GLN A 523 -6.45 -23.71 9.86
N PRO A 524 -7.12 -24.64 9.15
CA PRO A 524 -8.58 -24.74 9.14
C PRO A 524 -9.20 -24.76 10.55
N GLY A 525 -10.24 -23.94 10.74
CA GLY A 525 -10.92 -23.74 12.04
C GLY A 525 -10.25 -22.73 12.98
N PHE A 526 -9.04 -22.25 12.68
CA PHE A 526 -8.30 -21.25 13.47
C PHE A 526 -7.81 -20.05 12.65
N GLN A 527 -8.34 -19.89 11.43
CA GLN A 527 -7.93 -18.82 10.50
C GLN A 527 -8.52 -17.47 10.90
N THR A 528 -7.69 -16.44 10.92
CA THR A 528 -8.09 -15.06 11.28
C THR A 528 -8.70 -14.28 10.12
N ASP A 529 -8.49 -14.69 8.87
CA ASP A 529 -9.11 -14.12 7.66
C ASP A 529 -9.90 -15.18 6.86
N VAL A 530 -10.06 -14.99 5.54
CA VAL A 530 -10.77 -15.88 4.61
C VAL A 530 -9.84 -16.56 3.58
N MET A 531 -8.53 -16.42 3.73
CA MET A 531 -7.55 -16.92 2.76
C MET A 531 -7.40 -18.45 2.83
N LYS A 532 -6.62 -19.02 1.90
CA LYS A 532 -6.18 -20.42 2.02
C LYS A 532 -5.27 -20.59 3.27
N PRO A 533 -5.22 -21.78 3.90
CA PRO A 533 -4.25 -22.07 4.95
C PRO A 533 -2.80 -21.75 4.54
N LEU A 534 -1.95 -21.46 5.53
CA LEU A 534 -0.54 -21.10 5.32
C LEU A 534 0.38 -22.02 6.14
N VAL A 535 1.31 -22.67 5.47
CA VAL A 535 2.28 -23.59 6.09
C VAL A 535 3.49 -22.80 6.60
N GLU A 536 4.08 -23.23 7.73
CA GLU A 536 5.35 -22.69 8.26
C GLU A 536 6.54 -23.04 7.34
N LEU A 537 7.61 -22.25 7.38
CA LEU A 537 8.86 -22.59 6.70
C LEU A 537 9.49 -23.86 7.32
N PRO A 538 10.20 -24.72 6.54
CA PRO A 538 10.73 -25.99 7.05
C PRO A 538 11.68 -25.84 8.26
N ASP A 539 12.58 -24.86 8.28
CA ASP A 539 13.45 -24.51 9.42
C ASP A 539 12.72 -23.98 10.68
N ARG A 540 11.39 -23.79 10.60
CA ARG A 540 10.57 -23.09 11.60
C ARG A 540 9.33 -23.85 12.07
N VAL A 541 9.05 -25.04 11.54
CA VAL A 541 7.87 -25.85 11.89
C VAL A 541 7.68 -25.96 13.41
N GLY A 542 6.48 -25.63 13.88
CA GLY A 542 6.08 -25.66 15.28
C GLY A 542 6.58 -24.47 16.10
N LYS A 543 7.14 -23.41 15.51
CA LYS A 543 7.43 -22.16 16.25
C LYS A 543 6.14 -21.37 16.48
N ILE A 544 5.32 -21.22 15.44
CA ILE A 544 4.03 -20.53 15.53
C ILE A 544 3.00 -21.45 16.16
N LYS A 545 2.11 -20.89 16.98
CA LYS A 545 1.05 -21.67 17.65
C LYS A 545 -0.31 -21.41 17.03
N THR A 546 -1.15 -22.43 17.08
CA THR A 546 -2.59 -22.31 16.87
C THR A 546 -3.17 -21.27 17.83
N GLY A 547 -3.99 -20.35 17.32
CA GLY A 547 -4.70 -19.38 18.16
C GLY A 547 -5.65 -20.05 19.16
N THR A 548 -5.79 -19.47 20.35
CA THR A 548 -6.60 -20.02 21.44
C THR A 548 -7.66 -19.03 21.92
N GLN A 549 -8.76 -19.54 22.47
CA GLN A 549 -9.84 -18.72 23.05
C GLN A 549 -9.37 -18.08 24.37
N SER A 550 -9.85 -16.87 24.70
CA SER A 550 -9.44 -16.16 25.92
C SER A 550 -9.71 -16.93 27.22
N ASP A 551 -10.75 -17.78 27.27
CA ASP A 551 -11.02 -18.63 28.44
C ASP A 551 -9.96 -19.72 28.66
N LYS A 552 -9.15 -20.05 27.64
CA LYS A 552 -8.02 -21.01 27.74
C LYS A 552 -6.73 -20.35 28.22
N LEU A 553 -6.65 -19.02 28.21
CA LEU A 553 -5.54 -18.31 28.85
C LEU A 553 -5.67 -18.32 30.38
N VAL A 554 -6.87 -18.47 30.93
CA VAL A 554 -7.10 -18.42 32.38
C VAL A 554 -6.44 -19.59 33.11
N GLY A 555 -5.57 -19.25 34.06
CA GLY A 555 -4.71 -20.19 34.80
C GLY A 555 -3.36 -20.44 34.13
N THR A 556 -3.08 -19.83 32.97
CA THR A 556 -1.77 -19.89 32.31
C THR A 556 -0.85 -18.75 32.77
N THR A 557 0.45 -18.90 32.52
CA THR A 557 1.40 -17.78 32.53
C THR A 557 1.87 -17.53 31.11
N VAL A 558 1.57 -16.36 30.57
CA VAL A 558 2.06 -15.90 29.27
C VAL A 558 3.37 -15.14 29.43
N ASP A 559 4.24 -15.24 28.44
CA ASP A 559 5.47 -14.46 28.36
C ASP A 559 5.21 -13.28 27.42
N TRP A 560 4.98 -12.08 27.96
CA TRP A 560 4.82 -10.85 27.18
C TRP A 560 6.18 -10.35 26.65
N TYR A 561 6.89 -11.30 26.03
CA TYR A 561 8.15 -11.18 25.36
C TYR A 561 9.34 -10.79 26.26
N GLY A 562 10.51 -11.34 25.91
CA GLY A 562 11.76 -11.07 26.62
C GLY A 562 11.79 -11.52 28.09
N GLY A 563 10.84 -12.35 28.55
CA GLY A 563 10.73 -12.80 29.93
C GLY A 563 9.75 -12.00 30.80
N LYS A 564 9.04 -11.01 30.25
CA LYS A 564 8.07 -10.19 30.99
C LYS A 564 6.76 -10.99 31.22
N LYS A 565 6.75 -11.82 32.27
CA LYS A 565 5.67 -12.81 32.49
C LYS A 565 4.45 -12.25 33.22
N TYR A 566 3.29 -12.70 32.77
CA TYR A 566 1.98 -12.37 33.32
C TYR A 566 1.19 -13.65 33.61
N GLU A 567 0.65 -13.76 34.83
CA GLU A 567 -0.29 -14.82 35.21
C GLU A 567 -1.71 -14.36 34.90
N ILE A 568 -2.39 -15.06 34.00
CA ILE A 568 -3.73 -14.69 33.55
C ILE A 568 -4.75 -15.34 34.49
N THR A 569 -5.47 -14.53 35.26
CA THR A 569 -6.46 -14.98 36.24
C THR A 569 -7.88 -14.86 35.70
N LYS A 570 -8.84 -15.46 36.42
CA LYS A 570 -10.27 -15.42 36.09
C LYS A 570 -10.87 -14.03 36.28
N ASP A 571 -10.55 -13.37 37.40
CA ASP A 571 -11.33 -12.24 37.94
C ASP A 571 -10.52 -11.25 38.80
N LYS A 572 -9.19 -11.42 38.92
CA LYS A 572 -8.35 -10.63 39.84
C LYS A 572 -7.07 -10.12 39.21
N THR A 573 -6.90 -8.80 39.27
CA THR A 573 -5.70 -8.11 38.79
C THR A 573 -4.91 -7.57 39.97
N ASP A 574 -3.63 -7.90 40.02
CA ASP A 574 -2.65 -7.41 40.99
C ASP A 574 -1.35 -7.02 40.24
N TRP A 575 -1.24 -5.72 39.97
CA TRP A 575 -0.08 -5.08 39.34
C TRP A 575 1.18 -5.06 40.21
N LYS A 576 1.10 -5.51 41.47
CA LYS A 576 2.22 -5.58 42.42
C LYS A 576 2.72 -7.00 42.65
N ALA A 577 2.04 -8.01 42.09
CA ALA A 577 2.51 -9.38 42.08
C ALA A 577 3.71 -9.58 41.13
N ASN A 578 4.51 -10.62 41.37
CA ASN A 578 5.59 -11.05 40.48
C ASN A 578 5.55 -12.59 40.29
N PRO A 579 5.22 -13.12 39.10
CA PRO A 579 4.75 -12.40 37.91
C PRO A 579 3.48 -11.60 38.17
N VAL A 580 3.23 -10.58 37.36
CA VAL A 580 2.04 -9.72 37.48
C VAL A 580 0.79 -10.55 37.21
N LYS A 581 -0.23 -10.43 38.06
CA LYS A 581 -1.50 -11.13 37.89
C LYS A 581 -2.49 -10.22 37.19
N VAL A 582 -3.14 -10.66 36.12
CA VAL A 582 -4.12 -9.85 35.36
C VAL A 582 -5.36 -10.68 35.09
N SER A 583 -6.55 -10.13 35.37
CA SER A 583 -7.80 -10.77 35.00
C SER A 583 -7.93 -10.86 33.47
N ILE A 584 -8.52 -11.95 32.95
CA ILE A 584 -8.71 -12.09 31.50
C ILE A 584 -9.50 -10.91 30.89
N LYS A 585 -10.34 -10.23 31.67
CA LYS A 585 -11.08 -9.05 31.22
C LYS A 585 -10.19 -7.83 31.08
N ASP A 586 -9.38 -7.52 32.09
CA ASP A 586 -8.38 -6.44 32.00
C ASP A 586 -7.37 -6.73 30.87
N TRP A 587 -6.96 -7.99 30.69
CA TRP A 587 -6.02 -8.42 29.65
C TRP A 587 -6.54 -8.11 28.24
N VAL A 588 -7.78 -8.49 27.95
CA VAL A 588 -8.43 -8.24 26.65
C VAL A 588 -8.78 -6.76 26.46
N GLU A 589 -9.25 -6.07 27.50
CA GLU A 589 -9.61 -4.64 27.41
C GLU A 589 -8.40 -3.68 27.25
N MET A 590 -7.17 -4.17 27.39
CA MET A 590 -5.95 -3.42 26.99
C MET A 590 -5.63 -3.56 25.50
N MET A 591 -6.10 -4.62 24.81
CA MET A 591 -5.78 -4.91 23.41
C MET A 591 -6.92 -4.63 22.42
N LEU A 592 -8.16 -4.47 22.91
CA LEU A 592 -9.33 -4.15 22.08
C LEU A 592 -9.77 -2.69 22.25
N THR A 593 -10.27 -2.10 21.15
CA THR A 593 -11.04 -0.85 21.18
C THR A 593 -12.16 -0.94 22.23
N PRO A 594 -12.51 0.14 22.96
CA PRO A 594 -13.58 0.12 23.96
C PRO A 594 -14.89 -0.55 23.47
N GLN A 595 -15.48 -1.37 24.34
CA GLN A 595 -16.69 -2.14 24.04
C GLN A 595 -17.91 -1.22 23.88
N GLY A 596 -18.56 -1.26 22.72
CA GLY A 596 -19.78 -0.51 22.49
C GLY A 596 -20.31 -0.57 21.07
N LYS A 597 -21.63 -0.37 20.94
CA LYS A 597 -22.31 -0.25 19.66
C LYS A 597 -22.03 1.12 19.02
N PRO A 598 -21.45 1.22 17.82
CA PRO A 598 -21.23 2.50 17.13
C PRO A 598 -22.48 3.38 17.12
N GLY A 599 -22.36 4.62 17.60
CA GLY A 599 -23.47 5.58 17.74
C GLY A 599 -24.63 5.11 18.62
N LYS A 600 -24.42 4.09 19.46
CA LYS A 600 -25.43 3.41 20.29
C LYS A 600 -26.53 2.73 19.46
N LYS A 601 -26.22 2.34 18.22
CA LYS A 601 -27.17 1.81 17.23
C LYS A 601 -27.27 0.28 17.26
N ASN A 602 -28.46 -0.24 16.93
CA ASN A 602 -28.75 -1.67 17.00
C ASN A 602 -28.74 -2.39 15.65
N SER A 603 -29.02 -1.71 14.55
CA SER A 603 -28.93 -2.29 13.21
C SER A 603 -27.56 -2.05 12.58
N GLU A 604 -27.12 -2.98 11.73
CA GLU A 604 -25.84 -2.90 11.02
C GLU A 604 -25.72 -1.60 10.22
N LYS A 605 -26.79 -1.23 9.49
CA LYS A 605 -26.85 -0.02 8.67
C LYS A 605 -26.70 1.26 9.51
N GLU A 606 -27.40 1.35 10.63
CA GLU A 606 -27.32 2.52 11.51
C GLU A 606 -25.96 2.63 12.21
N GLN A 607 -25.32 1.51 12.59
CA GLN A 607 -23.97 1.52 13.15
C GLN A 607 -22.95 2.02 12.10
N THR A 608 -23.05 1.57 10.86
CA THR A 608 -22.21 2.06 9.75
C THR A 608 -22.45 3.56 9.48
N LEU A 609 -23.71 4.00 9.47
CA LEU A 609 -24.07 5.41 9.28
C LEU A 609 -23.80 6.31 10.50
N ALA A 610 -23.56 5.75 11.69
CA ALA A 610 -23.10 6.50 12.84
C ALA A 610 -21.64 7.00 12.68
N TYR A 611 -20.85 6.32 11.85
CA TYR A 611 -19.47 6.69 11.51
C TYR A 611 -18.52 6.84 12.73
N ASP A 612 -18.86 6.11 13.80
CA ASP A 612 -18.22 6.10 15.10
C ASP A 612 -17.14 5.01 15.19
N SER A 613 -15.90 5.44 15.34
CA SER A 613 -14.71 4.59 15.53
C SER A 613 -14.25 4.50 16.99
N THR A 614 -14.94 5.14 17.93
CA THR A 614 -14.52 5.19 19.34
C THR A 614 -14.79 3.86 20.07
N VAL A 615 -15.69 3.04 19.51
CA VAL A 615 -16.09 1.74 20.06
C VAL A 615 -16.19 0.67 18.98
N ASN A 616 -16.17 -0.59 19.40
CA ASN A 616 -16.51 -1.74 18.55
C ASN A 616 -17.51 -2.66 19.30
N ASP A 617 -18.50 -3.22 18.58
CA ASP A 617 -19.61 -3.99 19.17
C ASP A 617 -19.19 -5.43 19.52
N TRP A 618 -17.96 -5.67 20.01
CA TRP A 618 -17.51 -6.96 20.52
C TRP A 618 -18.15 -7.30 21.89
N ALA A 619 -18.21 -8.57 22.28
CA ALA A 619 -18.95 -9.03 23.46
C ALA A 619 -18.17 -10.02 24.34
N TRP A 620 -18.72 -10.28 25.54
CA TRP A 620 -18.26 -11.33 26.45
C TRP A 620 -19.26 -12.49 26.52
N ASP A 621 -18.82 -13.71 26.26
CA ASP A 621 -19.52 -14.94 26.68
C ASP A 621 -18.77 -15.55 27.88
N GLY A 622 -19.17 -15.15 29.09
CA GLY A 622 -18.51 -15.52 30.34
C GLY A 622 -17.07 -14.99 30.45
N GLN A 623 -16.10 -15.78 29.97
CA GLN A 623 -14.66 -15.49 29.88
C GLN A 623 -14.14 -15.48 28.43
N LYS A 624 -15.00 -15.75 27.44
CA LYS A 624 -14.68 -15.67 26.01
C LYS A 624 -14.92 -14.26 25.48
N ALA A 625 -13.89 -13.67 24.90
CA ALA A 625 -14.00 -12.47 24.08
C ALA A 625 -14.55 -12.88 22.70
N MET A 626 -15.62 -12.23 22.27
CA MET A 626 -16.35 -12.54 21.05
C MET A 626 -16.33 -11.32 20.13
N SER A 627 -16.11 -11.51 18.83
CA SER A 627 -16.12 -10.44 17.82
C SER A 627 -17.46 -9.69 17.82
N GLU A 628 -17.53 -8.57 17.10
CA GLU A 628 -18.82 -8.01 16.69
C GLU A 628 -19.64 -9.03 15.87
N LEU A 629 -20.93 -8.72 15.66
CA LEU A 629 -21.82 -9.55 14.86
C LEU A 629 -21.37 -9.48 13.40
N GLU A 630 -20.98 -10.62 12.83
CA GLU A 630 -20.64 -10.78 11.42
C GLU A 630 -21.67 -10.12 10.50
N THR A 631 -21.19 -9.35 9.53
CA THR A 631 -22.02 -8.65 8.54
C THR A 631 -23.11 -9.53 7.92
N THR A 632 -24.28 -8.93 7.71
CA THR A 632 -25.41 -9.52 6.99
C THR A 632 -25.41 -9.16 5.50
N TYR A 633 -24.46 -8.33 5.07
CA TYR A 633 -24.25 -8.00 3.66
C TYR A 633 -23.33 -9.02 2.99
N GLU A 634 -23.55 -9.22 1.69
CA GLU A 634 -22.68 -9.99 0.81
C GLU A 634 -22.26 -9.09 -0.34
N TRP A 635 -20.98 -9.09 -0.70
CA TRP A 635 -20.43 -8.36 -1.84
C TRP A 635 -19.23 -9.11 -2.43
N VAL A 636 -18.78 -8.72 -3.62
CA VAL A 636 -17.73 -9.43 -4.39
C VAL A 636 -16.50 -9.86 -3.56
N ASN A 637 -16.01 -9.04 -2.63
CA ASN A 637 -14.81 -9.33 -1.83
C ASN A 637 -15.09 -10.07 -0.50
N TYR A 638 -16.35 -10.15 -0.05
CA TYR A 638 -16.68 -10.81 1.21
C TYR A 638 -18.12 -11.34 1.31
N LYS A 639 -18.22 -12.53 1.89
CA LYS A 639 -19.46 -13.18 2.32
C LYS A 639 -19.16 -13.92 3.63
N SER A 640 -19.86 -13.59 4.72
CA SER A 640 -19.66 -14.30 5.98
C SER A 640 -20.13 -15.75 5.87
N ALA A 641 -19.36 -16.68 6.44
CA ALA A 641 -19.80 -18.06 6.63
C ALA A 641 -20.87 -18.20 7.74
N THR A 642 -21.08 -17.14 8.53
CA THR A 642 -21.95 -17.12 9.72
C THR A 642 -22.63 -15.75 9.92
N PRO A 643 -23.42 -15.23 8.94
CA PRO A 643 -24.02 -13.89 9.05
C PRO A 643 -24.83 -13.71 10.34
N GLY A 644 -24.70 -12.55 10.98
CA GLY A 644 -25.40 -12.21 12.22
C GLY A 644 -24.99 -13.03 13.45
N LYS A 645 -23.83 -13.70 13.43
CA LYS A 645 -23.25 -14.41 14.59
C LYS A 645 -21.93 -13.77 15.00
N ARG A 646 -21.49 -14.03 16.23
CA ARG A 646 -20.18 -13.59 16.74
C ARG A 646 -19.19 -14.74 16.65
N GLN A 647 -17.97 -14.45 16.22
CA GLN A 647 -16.84 -15.37 16.27
C GLN A 647 -16.10 -15.24 17.59
N GLU A 648 -15.29 -16.24 17.93
CA GLU A 648 -14.39 -16.18 19.08
C GLU A 648 -13.15 -15.37 18.71
N ILE A 649 -12.76 -14.40 19.53
CA ILE A 649 -11.49 -13.70 19.36
C ILE A 649 -10.38 -14.64 19.83
N LEU A 650 -9.43 -14.91 18.94
CA LEU A 650 -8.29 -15.78 19.20
C LEU A 650 -7.08 -14.98 19.71
N PHE A 651 -6.21 -15.67 20.44
CA PHE A 651 -4.99 -15.13 21.03
C PHE A 651 -3.82 -16.11 20.81
N ASP A 652 -2.59 -15.63 20.71
CA ASP A 652 -1.41 -16.48 20.78
C ASP A 652 -1.27 -17.07 22.21
N PRO A 653 -1.26 -18.40 22.39
CA PRO A 653 -1.10 -19.03 23.70
C PRO A 653 0.27 -18.80 24.36
N GLN A 654 1.30 -18.30 23.65
CA GLN A 654 2.61 -18.01 24.24
C GLN A 654 2.68 -16.62 24.87
N SER A 655 2.37 -15.59 24.09
CA SER A 655 2.43 -14.19 24.53
C SER A 655 1.13 -13.67 25.13
N GLY A 656 0.01 -14.33 24.87
CA GLY A 656 -1.32 -13.83 25.21
C GLY A 656 -1.77 -12.65 24.33
N LYS A 657 -0.99 -12.24 23.31
CA LYS A 657 -1.43 -11.22 22.34
C LYS A 657 -2.59 -11.71 21.51
N ILE A 658 -3.43 -10.78 21.07
CA ILE A 658 -4.51 -11.05 20.11
C ILE A 658 -3.97 -11.67 18.81
N ALA A 659 -4.73 -12.57 18.21
CA ALA A 659 -4.42 -13.13 16.89
C ALA A 659 -4.72 -12.08 15.81
N TRP A 660 -3.77 -11.86 14.90
CA TRP A 660 -3.95 -10.90 13.80
C TRP A 660 -4.46 -11.59 12.51
N PRO A 661 -5.36 -10.95 11.74
CA PRO A 661 -6.27 -9.88 12.14
C PRO A 661 -7.37 -10.38 13.10
N TRP A 662 -7.96 -9.48 13.89
CA TRP A 662 -9.09 -9.83 14.78
C TRP A 662 -10.45 -9.29 14.30
N LEU A 663 -10.42 -8.24 13.48
CA LEU A 663 -11.58 -7.64 12.85
C LEU A 663 -12.01 -8.45 11.62
N ARG A 664 -13.28 -8.31 11.22
CA ARG A 664 -13.88 -8.96 10.04
C ARG A 664 -14.60 -7.90 9.18
N PRO A 665 -14.73 -8.10 7.86
CA PRO A 665 -15.26 -7.06 6.96
C PRO A 665 -16.72 -6.66 7.24
N HIS A 666 -16.98 -5.36 7.17
CA HIS A 666 -18.30 -4.73 7.32
C HIS A 666 -18.45 -3.62 6.27
N LEU A 667 -19.25 -3.85 5.23
CA LEU A 667 -19.28 -2.98 4.06
C LEU A 667 -19.58 -1.52 4.42
N GLY A 668 -18.66 -0.63 4.05
CA GLY A 668 -18.74 0.81 4.25
C GLY A 668 -18.53 1.28 5.69
N ARG A 669 -18.33 0.37 6.66
CA ARG A 669 -18.13 0.71 8.07
C ARG A 669 -16.72 1.27 8.30
N ARG A 670 -16.65 2.39 9.00
CA ARG A 670 -15.40 2.98 9.46
C ARG A 670 -14.72 2.05 10.46
N VAL A 671 -13.43 1.72 10.24
CA VAL A 671 -12.66 0.88 11.18
C VAL A 671 -12.50 1.59 12.53
N PRO A 672 -12.51 0.88 13.68
CA PRO A 672 -12.28 1.50 14.98
C PRO A 672 -10.89 2.15 15.13
N PHE A 673 -10.76 3.06 16.09
CA PHE A 673 -9.47 3.52 16.61
C PHE A 673 -8.80 2.43 17.46
N SER A 674 -7.48 2.55 17.62
CA SER A 674 -6.70 1.69 18.50
C SER A 674 -7.08 1.86 19.98
N PRO A 675 -6.84 0.84 20.83
CA PRO A 675 -7.05 0.95 22.27
C PRO A 675 -6.34 2.17 22.86
N SER A 676 -7.04 2.96 23.65
CA SER A 676 -6.54 4.21 24.26
C SER A 676 -6.05 5.27 23.25
N HIS A 677 -6.39 5.15 21.97
CA HIS A 677 -5.75 5.86 20.85
C HIS A 677 -4.21 5.70 20.82
N SER A 678 -3.69 4.58 21.31
CA SER A 678 -2.25 4.27 21.26
C SER A 678 -1.78 4.21 19.81
N GLY A 679 -0.67 4.89 19.49
CA GLY A 679 -0.02 4.77 18.19
C GLY A 679 0.64 3.40 17.96
N ALA A 680 0.76 2.56 18.98
CA ALA A 680 1.49 1.30 18.91
C ALA A 680 0.79 0.09 19.56
N PRO A 681 -0.47 -0.23 19.21
CA PRO A 681 -1.27 -1.22 19.93
C PRO A 681 -0.77 -2.67 19.80
N TRP A 682 0.09 -2.99 18.82
CA TRP A 682 0.75 -4.30 18.78
C TRP A 682 1.97 -4.33 19.69
N LEU A 683 2.85 -3.33 19.60
CA LEU A 683 4.11 -3.31 20.36
C LEU A 683 3.89 -2.92 21.84
N GLU A 684 2.91 -2.05 22.07
CA GLU A 684 2.67 -1.21 23.25
C GLU A 684 1.15 -1.04 23.52
N PRO A 685 0.47 -2.03 24.14
CA PRO A 685 -0.91 -1.89 24.63
C PRO A 685 -1.02 -1.84 26.17
N ILE A 686 0.00 -2.29 26.92
CA ILE A 686 -0.06 -2.36 28.40
C ILE A 686 0.53 -1.08 28.99
N HIS A 687 -0.27 -0.02 29.12
CA HIS A 687 0.13 1.23 29.77
C HIS A 687 -0.54 1.40 31.13
N ARG A 688 0.23 1.37 32.21
CA ARG A 688 -0.32 1.54 33.57
C ARG A 688 0.35 2.68 34.31
N ARG A 689 -0.46 3.43 35.06
CA ARG A 689 -0.03 4.49 35.98
C ARG A 689 0.51 3.86 37.27
N ASP A 690 1.26 4.62 38.05
CA ASP A 690 2.03 4.10 39.20
C ASP A 690 1.16 3.51 40.34
N ASP A 691 -0.14 3.83 40.37
CA ASP A 691 -1.15 3.24 41.26
C ASP A 691 -1.82 1.96 40.70
N GLY A 692 -1.54 1.61 39.45
CA GLY A 692 -2.05 0.42 38.76
C GLY A 692 -3.26 0.65 37.84
N SER A 693 -3.81 1.87 37.67
CA SER A 693 -4.88 2.09 36.66
C SER A 693 -4.33 2.16 35.22
N ASN A 694 -5.21 2.02 34.22
CA ASN A 694 -4.87 2.32 32.82
C ASN A 694 -4.30 3.75 32.66
N SER A 695 -3.38 3.91 31.71
CA SER A 695 -2.94 5.22 31.21
C SER A 695 -3.74 5.66 29.99
N THR A 696 -3.68 6.96 29.69
CA THR A 696 -4.12 7.58 28.43
C THR A 696 -2.98 8.38 27.78
N GLU A 697 -1.75 8.21 28.28
CA GLU A 697 -0.52 8.73 27.70
C GLU A 697 0.13 7.67 26.78
N PRO A 698 1.04 8.08 25.87
CA PRO A 698 1.98 7.17 25.22
C PRO A 698 2.82 6.35 26.21
N PRO A 699 3.39 5.20 25.78
CA PRO A 699 4.34 4.40 26.55
C PRO A 699 5.49 5.21 27.14
N LYS A 700 5.92 4.85 28.35
CA LYS A 700 7.26 5.21 28.82
C LYS A 700 8.31 4.35 28.06
N PRO A 701 9.46 4.88 27.64
CA PRO A 701 10.51 4.09 26.99
C PRO A 701 10.96 2.92 27.89
N GLY A 702 10.87 1.70 27.36
CA GLY A 702 11.11 0.46 28.12
C GLY A 702 9.93 -0.08 28.94
N GLU A 703 8.71 0.45 28.84
CA GLU A 703 7.56 -0.03 29.64
C GLU A 703 7.23 -1.53 29.40
N GLN A 704 7.51 -2.08 28.22
CA GLN A 704 7.45 -3.53 27.90
C GLN A 704 8.83 -4.22 27.92
N GLY A 705 9.84 -3.60 28.53
CA GLY A 705 11.20 -4.13 28.58
C GLY A 705 11.84 -4.22 27.18
N PRO A 706 12.55 -5.31 26.83
CA PRO A 706 13.35 -5.40 25.60
C PRO A 706 12.56 -5.26 24.28
N TRP A 707 11.23 -5.39 24.32
CA TRP A 707 10.36 -5.34 23.14
C TRP A 707 9.71 -3.98 22.91
N SER A 708 9.79 -3.04 23.88
CA SER A 708 9.22 -1.69 23.75
C SER A 708 9.65 -0.96 22.49
N LEU A 709 8.74 -0.19 21.88
CA LEU A 709 9.02 0.55 20.65
C LEU A 709 10.23 1.48 20.85
N CYS A 710 10.22 2.28 21.92
CA CYS A 710 11.36 3.04 22.39
C CYS A 710 12.11 2.26 23.50
N PRO A 711 13.42 1.99 23.37
CA PRO A 711 14.20 1.29 24.40
C PRO A 711 14.22 2.01 25.75
N GLU A 712 14.48 1.26 26.84
CA GLU A 712 14.60 1.83 28.18
C GLU A 712 15.65 2.96 28.24
N GLY A 713 15.24 4.11 28.79
CA GLY A 713 16.11 5.29 28.91
C GLY A 713 16.26 6.14 27.64
N ALA A 714 15.57 5.82 26.53
CA ALA A 714 15.54 6.68 25.34
C ALA A 714 14.97 8.08 25.66
N PRO A 715 15.60 9.20 25.23
CA PRO A 715 15.05 10.54 25.47
C PRO A 715 13.73 10.77 24.70
N GLN A 716 12.66 11.17 25.39
CA GLN A 716 11.39 11.51 24.73
C GLN A 716 11.37 12.96 24.20
N LYS A 717 10.75 13.14 23.03
CA LYS A 717 10.38 14.43 22.45
C LYS A 717 8.91 14.42 22.06
N TYR A 718 8.21 15.46 22.48
CA TYR A 718 6.78 15.64 22.24
C TYR A 718 6.56 16.74 21.21
N PHE A 719 5.68 16.53 20.23
CA PHE A 719 5.24 17.54 19.28
C PHE A 719 3.71 17.55 19.18
N ASN A 720 3.09 18.74 19.25
CA ASN A 720 1.66 18.90 18.94
C ASN A 720 1.53 19.55 17.55
N ILE A 721 1.19 18.73 16.55
CA ILE A 721 1.19 19.11 15.13
C ILE A 721 -0.25 19.34 14.67
N HIS A 722 -0.55 20.55 14.20
CA HIS A 722 -1.83 20.90 13.59
C HIS A 722 -1.71 20.91 12.07
N ALA A 723 -2.70 20.32 11.38
CA ALA A 723 -2.91 20.47 9.95
C ALA A 723 -3.87 21.63 9.67
N ILE A 724 -3.41 22.66 8.97
CA ILE A 724 -4.15 23.90 8.77
C ILE A 724 -4.33 24.25 7.28
N THR A 725 -5.44 24.91 6.94
CA THR A 725 -5.63 25.58 5.63
C THR A 725 -5.36 27.07 5.74
N LEU A 726 -4.56 27.63 4.84
CA LEU A 726 -4.33 29.07 4.70
C LEU A 726 -3.84 29.46 3.28
N PRO A 727 -4.02 30.71 2.82
CA PRO A 727 -3.47 31.14 1.54
C PRO A 727 -1.93 31.18 1.56
N ILE A 728 -1.28 30.53 0.59
CA ILE A 728 0.18 30.44 0.46
C ILE A 728 0.65 31.17 -0.80
N THR A 729 1.58 32.12 -0.65
CA THR A 729 2.13 32.89 -1.79
C THR A 729 3.27 32.15 -2.49
N LEU A 730 2.92 31.30 -3.46
CA LEU A 730 3.88 30.54 -4.29
C LEU A 730 4.87 31.44 -5.05
N LYS A 731 4.41 32.61 -5.51
CA LYS A 731 5.25 33.62 -6.18
C LYS A 731 4.80 35.01 -5.78
N ARG A 732 5.71 35.84 -5.24
CA ARG A 732 5.42 37.26 -4.95
C ARG A 732 5.14 38.05 -6.23
N ALA A 733 4.32 39.09 -6.10
CA ALA A 733 4.08 40.03 -7.19
C ALA A 733 5.38 40.73 -7.65
N THR A 734 5.42 41.09 -8.92
CA THR A 734 6.49 41.89 -9.53
C THR A 734 5.89 43.08 -10.26
N ALA A 735 6.70 44.06 -10.68
CA ALA A 735 6.25 45.18 -11.50
C ALA A 735 5.64 44.79 -12.87
N LYS A 736 5.66 43.49 -13.26
CA LYS A 736 5.11 42.97 -14.51
C LYS A 736 4.13 41.80 -14.34
N THR A 737 3.99 41.22 -13.14
CA THR A 737 3.11 40.07 -12.90
C THR A 737 2.46 40.16 -11.52
N PRO A 738 1.17 39.81 -11.35
CA PRO A 738 0.58 39.64 -10.03
C PRO A 738 1.29 38.54 -9.23
N ALA A 739 0.94 38.43 -7.94
CA ALA A 739 1.34 37.28 -7.15
C ALA A 739 0.63 36.02 -7.64
N ILE A 740 1.30 34.86 -7.53
CA ILE A 740 0.65 33.56 -7.62
C ILE A 740 0.45 33.07 -6.19
N VAL A 741 -0.80 32.84 -5.84
CA VAL A 741 -1.24 32.44 -4.50
C VAL A 741 -2.10 31.20 -4.65
N ASP A 742 -1.79 30.16 -3.89
CA ASP A 742 -2.76 29.10 -3.62
C ASP A 742 -3.71 29.63 -2.53
N PRO A 743 -5.01 29.83 -2.82
CA PRO A 743 -5.96 30.39 -1.85
C PRO A 743 -6.32 29.42 -0.72
N GLY A 744 -6.03 28.13 -0.87
CA GLY A 744 -6.41 27.07 0.07
C GLY A 744 -5.29 26.09 0.32
N GLY A 745 -4.06 26.58 0.40
CA GLY A 745 -2.86 25.78 0.66
C GLY A 745 -2.92 25.10 2.03
N LEU A 746 -2.30 23.93 2.11
CA LEU A 746 -2.28 23.08 3.30
C LEU A 746 -0.90 23.10 3.94
N LEU A 747 -0.85 23.13 5.28
CA LEU A 747 0.41 23.19 6.02
C LEU A 747 0.33 22.42 7.33
N TYR A 748 1.41 21.72 7.68
CA TYR A 748 1.64 21.26 9.05
C TYR A 748 2.39 22.34 9.82
N VAL A 749 1.98 22.57 11.06
CA VAL A 749 2.59 23.55 11.98
C VAL A 749 2.70 22.96 13.37
N LEU A 750 3.64 23.44 14.18
CA LEU A 750 3.56 23.29 15.63
C LEU A 750 2.48 24.24 16.14
N HIS A 751 1.62 23.78 17.04
CA HIS A 751 0.48 24.57 17.51
C HIS A 751 0.90 25.89 18.18
N GLU A 752 2.00 25.86 18.95
CA GLU A 752 2.62 27.02 19.57
C GLU A 752 3.16 28.06 18.57
N GLU A 753 3.39 27.67 17.31
CA GLU A 753 3.81 28.57 16.22
C GLU A 753 2.66 29.01 15.31
N GLU A 754 1.55 28.28 15.30
CA GLU A 754 0.46 28.42 14.33
C GLU A 754 -0.06 29.87 14.22
N GLN A 755 -0.37 30.49 15.35
CA GLN A 755 -0.92 31.85 15.41
C GLN A 755 0.01 32.90 14.77
N GLU A 756 1.30 32.61 14.67
CA GLU A 756 2.30 33.44 14.03
C GLU A 756 2.53 33.01 12.57
N VAL A 757 2.50 31.71 12.25
CA VAL A 757 2.50 31.20 10.85
C VAL A 757 1.32 31.74 10.05
N ARG A 758 0.11 31.79 10.62
CA ARG A 758 -1.09 32.37 9.99
C ARG A 758 -0.97 33.87 9.73
N LYS A 759 -0.19 34.60 10.53
CA LYS A 759 -0.01 36.07 10.43
C LYS A 759 1.20 36.46 9.58
N ASN A 760 2.18 35.58 9.43
CA ASN A 760 3.49 35.89 8.87
C ASN A 760 3.81 35.01 7.65
N PRO A 761 3.61 35.52 6.41
CA PRO A 761 3.93 34.78 5.18
C PRO A 761 5.41 34.38 5.02
N ALA A 762 6.34 34.87 5.84
CA ALA A 762 7.72 34.39 5.86
C ALA A 762 7.89 33.08 6.67
N LYS A 763 6.86 32.65 7.40
CA LYS A 763 6.81 31.38 8.17
C LYS A 763 5.89 30.32 7.57
N GLN A 764 5.25 30.61 6.44
CA GLN A 764 4.49 29.64 5.65
C GLN A 764 5.46 28.70 4.89
N MET A 765 6.12 27.80 5.63
CA MET A 765 7.09 26.84 5.10
C MET A 765 6.83 25.44 5.68
N PRO A 766 7.26 24.34 5.01
CA PRO A 766 7.07 22.99 5.53
C PRO A 766 7.69 22.81 6.92
N LEU A 767 6.96 22.12 7.81
CA LEU A 767 7.40 21.81 9.16
C LEU A 767 8.64 20.90 9.17
N VAL A 768 9.62 21.24 10.02
CA VAL A 768 10.85 20.43 10.22
C VAL A 768 11.11 20.23 11.71
N ILE A 769 10.54 19.15 12.26
CA ILE A 769 10.88 18.63 13.59
C ILE A 769 12.26 17.92 13.58
N ARG A 770 12.87 17.70 14.75
CA ARG A 770 14.23 17.13 14.85
C ARG A 770 14.41 16.18 16.04
N GLY A 771 14.53 14.89 15.75
CA GLY A 771 15.09 13.88 16.66
C GLY A 771 16.62 13.76 16.51
N ASN A 772 17.28 13.27 17.55
CA ASN A 772 18.57 12.61 17.46
C ASN A 772 18.35 11.12 17.15
N VAL A 773 19.41 10.41 16.78
CA VAL A 773 19.39 8.93 16.78
C VAL A 773 19.16 8.45 18.22
N GLN A 774 18.24 7.50 18.41
CA GLN A 774 17.75 6.99 19.72
C GLN A 774 16.84 7.94 20.54
N ASP A 775 16.41 9.08 20.01
CA ASP A 775 15.27 9.79 20.61
C ASP A 775 13.96 9.01 20.33
N CYS A 776 13.08 8.95 21.32
CA CYS A 776 11.68 8.56 21.18
C CYS A 776 10.86 9.81 20.76
N ILE A 777 9.94 9.68 19.80
CA ILE A 777 9.16 10.81 19.27
C ILE A 777 7.67 10.52 19.43
N ASP A 778 7.04 11.29 20.31
CA ASP A 778 5.60 11.28 20.57
C ASP A 778 4.94 12.44 19.81
N VAL A 779 3.95 12.15 18.98
CA VAL A 779 3.21 13.15 18.19
C VAL A 779 1.74 13.15 18.56
N VAL A 780 1.26 14.26 19.11
CA VAL A 780 -0.17 14.59 19.09
C VAL A 780 -0.47 15.25 17.75
N TYR A 781 -1.38 14.68 16.98
CA TYR A 781 -1.78 15.20 15.67
C TYR A 781 -3.23 15.66 15.70
N LYS A 782 -3.50 16.85 15.17
CA LYS A 782 -4.84 17.45 15.09
C LYS A 782 -5.06 18.06 13.70
N SER A 783 -6.32 18.19 13.31
CA SER A 783 -6.69 18.74 12.00
C SER A 783 -7.69 19.88 12.15
N GLU A 784 -7.44 20.96 11.41
CA GLU A 784 -8.29 22.15 11.26
C GLU A 784 -8.59 22.45 9.79
N LEU A 785 -8.43 21.45 8.91
CA LEU A 785 -8.84 21.60 7.52
C LEU A 785 -10.34 21.85 7.44
N LYS A 786 -10.80 22.41 6.33
CA LYS A 786 -12.24 22.58 6.06
C LYS A 786 -12.74 21.46 5.17
N ASP A 787 -13.99 21.06 5.34
CA ASP A 787 -14.69 20.33 4.28
C ASP A 787 -14.93 21.30 3.13
N ASP A 788 -14.32 21.04 1.96
CA ASP A 788 -14.60 21.78 0.73
C ASP A 788 -14.57 20.85 -0.49
N VAL A 789 -15.03 21.37 -1.63
CA VAL A 789 -15.21 20.60 -2.88
C VAL A 789 -13.92 19.96 -3.41
N ARG A 790 -12.74 20.49 -3.06
CA ARG A 790 -11.42 19.93 -3.45
C ARG A 790 -11.03 18.71 -2.64
N GLN A 791 -11.74 18.44 -1.54
CA GLN A 791 -11.53 17.33 -0.62
C GLN A 791 -12.80 16.47 -0.51
N GLY A 792 -13.67 16.46 -1.53
CA GLY A 792 -14.91 15.67 -1.56
C GLY A 792 -15.97 16.04 -0.52
N PHE A 793 -15.79 17.14 0.24
CA PHE A 793 -16.47 17.39 1.52
C PHE A 793 -16.22 16.29 2.58
N SER A 794 -15.08 15.60 2.46
CA SER A 794 -14.67 14.45 3.26
C SER A 794 -13.27 14.62 3.86
N SER A 795 -12.92 15.84 4.25
CA SER A 795 -11.59 16.17 4.77
C SER A 795 -11.25 15.28 5.98
N LYS A 796 -10.26 14.42 5.77
CA LYS A 796 -9.59 13.58 6.78
C LYS A 796 -8.10 13.64 6.49
N THR A 797 -7.27 13.77 7.52
CA THR A 797 -5.81 13.86 7.35
C THR A 797 -5.06 12.92 8.28
N ASN A 798 -3.84 12.55 7.90
CA ASN A 798 -2.97 11.61 8.60
C ASN A 798 -1.50 12.05 8.47
N LEU A 799 -0.58 11.28 9.05
CA LEU A 799 0.86 11.42 8.86
C LEU A 799 1.44 10.06 8.46
N HIS A 800 2.32 10.02 7.46
CA HIS A 800 3.09 8.83 7.09
C HIS A 800 4.60 9.11 7.23
N PRO A 801 5.34 8.37 8.08
CA PRO A 801 6.76 8.61 8.33
C PRO A 801 7.69 7.59 7.63
N HIS A 802 8.57 8.07 6.75
CA HIS A 802 9.60 7.26 6.09
C HIS A 802 10.79 6.92 7.02
N MET A 803 11.21 5.65 7.04
CA MET A 803 12.41 5.14 7.75
C MET A 803 12.45 5.29 9.30
N PHE A 804 11.31 5.55 9.97
CA PHE A 804 11.19 5.55 11.44
C PHE A 804 10.66 4.22 11.97
N GLN A 805 11.06 3.75 13.16
CA GLN A 805 10.36 2.62 13.78
C GLN A 805 8.99 3.08 14.29
N PHE A 806 7.92 2.38 13.87
CA PHE A 806 6.54 2.61 14.31
C PHE A 806 5.72 1.32 14.17
N ASP A 807 4.45 1.37 14.56
CA ASP A 807 3.53 0.25 14.52
C ASP A 807 2.51 0.42 13.37
N THR A 808 2.49 -0.49 12.39
CA THR A 808 1.60 -0.35 11.21
C THR A 808 0.12 -0.60 11.52
N GLN A 809 -0.23 -1.02 12.73
CA GLN A 809 -1.64 -1.10 13.13
C GLN A 809 -2.24 0.27 13.44
N ALA A 810 -1.44 1.29 13.82
CA ALA A 810 -1.97 2.61 14.22
C ALA A 810 -1.07 3.85 14.00
N SER A 811 0.15 3.72 13.44
CA SER A 811 1.05 4.85 13.15
C SER A 811 1.54 4.95 11.70
N ASP A 812 0.99 4.15 10.77
CA ASP A 812 1.41 4.18 9.37
C ASP A 812 0.85 5.38 8.59
N GLY A 813 -0.40 5.79 8.86
CA GLY A 813 -1.07 6.89 8.17
C GLY A 813 -2.30 6.43 7.35
N PRO A 814 -2.14 5.69 6.24
CA PRO A 814 -3.26 5.08 5.53
C PRO A 814 -3.87 3.90 6.32
N ILE A 815 -5.15 3.61 6.06
CA ILE A 815 -5.91 2.58 6.77
C ILE A 815 -5.86 1.29 5.96
N ILE A 816 -4.88 0.44 6.25
CA ILE A 816 -4.53 -0.74 5.45
C ILE A 816 -5.20 -1.99 6.02
N GLY A 817 -5.90 -2.77 5.19
CA GLY A 817 -6.36 -4.10 5.58
C GLY A 817 -7.27 -4.06 6.82
N PHE A 818 -6.80 -4.59 7.94
CA PHE A 818 -7.50 -4.57 9.23
C PHE A 818 -6.86 -3.66 10.29
N SER A 819 -5.86 -2.83 9.93
CA SER A 819 -5.28 -1.80 10.80
C SER A 819 -6.33 -0.76 11.24
N TYR A 820 -6.10 -0.14 12.40
CA TYR A 820 -7.00 0.83 13.02
C TYR A 820 -7.07 2.16 12.24
N GLU A 821 -8.03 3.00 12.61
CA GLU A 821 -8.21 4.33 12.03
C GLU A 821 -7.04 5.25 12.39
N MET A 822 -6.43 5.83 11.36
CA MET A 822 -5.25 6.71 11.42
C MET A 822 -5.50 8.08 10.79
N SER A 823 -6.71 8.30 10.24
CA SER A 823 -7.11 9.54 9.58
C SER A 823 -8.16 10.31 10.39
N LEU A 824 -7.82 11.55 10.74
CA LEU A 824 -8.61 12.38 11.64
C LEU A 824 -9.47 13.38 10.86
N ARG A 825 -10.76 13.45 11.21
CA ARG A 825 -11.65 14.55 10.79
C ARG A 825 -11.26 15.84 11.55
N PRO A 826 -11.44 17.04 10.96
CA PRO A 826 -11.12 18.30 11.62
C PRO A 826 -11.94 18.56 12.90
N PHE A 827 -11.27 18.90 14.00
CA PHE A 827 -11.93 19.08 15.29
C PHE A 827 -12.73 20.40 15.40
N THR A 828 -12.52 21.32 14.45
CA THR A 828 -13.19 22.63 14.37
C THR A 828 -14.59 22.56 13.72
N ILE A 829 -14.95 21.46 13.07
CA ILE A 829 -16.25 21.26 12.43
C ILE A 829 -17.27 20.83 13.48
N LEU A 830 -18.01 21.78 14.06
CA LEU A 830 -18.97 21.55 15.16
C LEU A 830 -20.43 21.40 14.70
N LYS A 831 -20.69 21.50 13.40
CA LYS A 831 -22.02 21.44 12.77
C LYS A 831 -21.86 21.02 11.31
N ASP A 832 -22.96 20.61 10.67
CA ASP A 832 -23.00 20.38 9.23
C ASP A 832 -23.05 21.74 8.50
N GLU A 833 -21.98 22.08 7.76
CA GLU A 833 -21.94 23.30 6.93
C GLU A 833 -22.43 23.05 5.50
N HIS A 834 -22.57 21.78 5.09
CA HIS A 834 -22.86 21.36 3.71
C HIS A 834 -23.91 20.23 3.63
N PRO A 835 -25.16 20.44 4.11
CA PRO A 835 -26.14 19.37 4.26
C PRO A 835 -26.37 18.53 3.01
N GLY A 836 -26.29 17.20 3.19
CA GLY A 836 -26.43 16.22 2.11
C GLY A 836 -25.17 16.03 1.25
N LYS A 837 -23.99 16.47 1.71
CA LYS A 837 -22.70 16.25 1.04
C LYS A 837 -21.66 15.72 2.01
N GLY A 838 -20.79 14.84 1.51
CA GLY A 838 -19.60 14.41 2.24
C GLY A 838 -19.88 13.62 3.51
N MET A 839 -19.05 13.86 4.52
CA MET A 839 -18.97 13.05 5.74
C MET A 839 -19.74 13.69 6.91
N PRO A 840 -20.22 12.91 7.89
CA PRO A 840 -20.94 13.47 9.02
C PRO A 840 -20.07 14.40 9.87
N VAL A 841 -20.75 15.21 10.68
CA VAL A 841 -20.11 16.05 11.72
C VAL A 841 -19.30 15.14 12.65
N PRO A 842 -18.03 15.47 12.94
CA PRO A 842 -17.18 14.68 13.83
C PRO A 842 -17.80 14.45 15.23
N MET A 843 -17.18 13.54 15.98
CA MET A 843 -17.54 13.27 17.38
C MET A 843 -16.85 14.26 18.33
N ASN A 844 -17.12 15.54 18.09
CA ASN A 844 -16.66 16.68 18.89
C ASN A 844 -17.87 17.43 19.48
N THR A 845 -17.59 18.32 20.43
CA THR A 845 -18.56 19.20 21.07
C THR A 845 -17.78 20.37 21.71
N THR A 846 -18.48 21.36 22.28
CA THR A 846 -17.81 22.35 23.14
C THR A 846 -18.24 22.14 24.59
N MET A 847 -17.36 22.54 25.50
CA MET A 847 -17.72 22.81 26.90
C MET A 847 -18.77 23.93 26.99
N GLU A 848 -19.49 23.97 28.11
CA GLU A 848 -20.43 25.04 28.47
C GLU A 848 -19.86 26.05 29.46
N ALA A 849 -18.75 25.71 30.13
CA ALA A 849 -17.99 26.56 31.05
C ALA A 849 -16.58 25.99 31.25
N ASP A 850 -15.64 26.86 31.62
CA ASP A 850 -14.24 26.55 31.93
C ASP A 850 -14.12 25.39 32.96
N ALA A 851 -13.19 24.47 32.71
CA ALA A 851 -12.83 23.38 33.61
C ALA A 851 -11.56 23.74 34.39
N ALA A 852 -11.69 24.00 35.69
CA ALA A 852 -10.54 24.25 36.55
C ALA A 852 -9.67 22.99 36.71
N LYS A 853 -8.35 23.18 36.80
CA LYS A 853 -7.38 22.11 37.12
C LYS A 853 -7.79 21.34 38.37
N GLY A 854 -7.80 20.02 38.28
CA GLY A 854 -8.25 19.14 39.36
C GLY A 854 -9.76 18.88 39.41
N THR A 855 -10.54 19.33 38.41
CA THR A 855 -11.93 18.87 38.23
C THR A 855 -11.95 17.48 37.58
N SER A 856 -12.87 16.61 38.01
CA SER A 856 -13.06 15.24 37.48
C SER A 856 -14.28 15.10 36.57
N SER A 857 -14.91 16.21 36.20
CA SER A 857 -16.07 16.25 35.31
C SER A 857 -16.19 17.58 34.59
N ILE A 858 -16.67 17.55 33.34
CA ILE A 858 -16.98 18.73 32.52
C ILE A 858 -18.43 18.69 32.06
N LYS A 859 -19.00 19.86 31.72
CA LYS A 859 -20.32 19.99 31.13
C LYS A 859 -20.19 20.46 29.68
N VAL A 860 -20.85 19.76 28.76
CA VAL A 860 -20.75 19.99 27.31
C VAL A 860 -22.12 20.17 26.66
N LYS A 861 -22.16 20.76 25.46
CA LYS A 861 -23.43 21.01 24.73
C LYS A 861 -24.15 19.75 24.27
N ASP A 862 -23.39 18.70 23.96
CA ASP A 862 -23.90 17.38 23.55
C ASP A 862 -22.93 16.31 24.05
N ALA A 863 -23.35 15.49 25.02
CA ALA A 863 -22.63 14.29 25.45
C ALA A 863 -23.26 12.99 24.90
N SER A 864 -24.35 13.07 24.12
CA SER A 864 -25.13 11.91 23.70
C SER A 864 -24.36 10.96 22.78
N ARG A 865 -23.33 11.47 22.09
CA ARG A 865 -22.47 10.72 21.15
C ARG A 865 -21.40 9.88 21.85
N TYR A 866 -20.93 10.27 23.02
CA TYR A 866 -19.77 9.62 23.67
C TYR A 866 -20.13 8.34 24.40
N HIS A 867 -19.15 7.45 24.55
CA HIS A 867 -19.27 6.18 25.25
C HIS A 867 -18.53 6.23 26.59
N VAL A 868 -18.78 5.23 27.45
CA VAL A 868 -17.99 5.03 28.68
C VAL A 868 -16.79 4.15 28.33
N LYS A 869 -15.66 4.33 29.01
CA LYS A 869 -14.32 3.79 28.72
C LYS A 869 -13.61 4.36 27.49
N THR A 870 -14.22 5.22 26.69
CA THR A 870 -13.52 5.92 25.59
C THR A 870 -12.74 7.13 26.09
N GLU A 871 -11.66 7.46 25.38
CA GLU A 871 -10.92 8.71 25.54
C GLU A 871 -11.71 9.90 24.98
N LEU A 872 -11.43 11.07 25.54
CA LEU A 872 -11.84 12.38 25.04
C LEU A 872 -10.65 13.33 25.09
N GLY A 873 -10.34 13.98 23.97
CA GLY A 873 -9.38 15.08 23.94
C GLY A 873 -9.99 16.33 24.54
N VAL A 874 -9.39 16.85 25.60
CA VAL A 874 -9.75 18.11 26.27
C VAL A 874 -8.67 19.15 25.96
N GLY A 875 -9.03 20.43 25.80
CA GLY A 875 -8.09 21.47 25.36
C GLY A 875 -7.61 21.29 23.91
N MET A 876 -8.53 21.03 22.98
CA MET A 876 -8.18 20.71 21.58
C MET A 876 -7.49 21.87 20.85
N ASP A 877 -7.94 23.10 21.06
CA ASP A 877 -7.38 24.38 20.57
C ASP A 877 -6.48 25.09 21.60
N GLU A 878 -6.12 24.43 22.71
CA GLU A 878 -5.26 25.04 23.73
C GLU A 878 -3.77 24.73 23.53
N VAL A 879 -2.93 25.78 23.58
CA VAL A 879 -1.48 25.65 23.46
C VAL A 879 -0.89 25.18 24.80
N GLY A 880 -0.55 23.89 24.89
CA GLY A 880 0.14 23.31 26.05
C GLY A 880 -0.76 22.87 27.21
N ALA A 881 -2.09 22.93 27.06
CA ALA A 881 -3.07 22.45 28.04
C ALA A 881 -3.87 21.22 27.57
N PHE A 882 -3.62 20.72 26.35
CA PHE A 882 -4.25 19.51 25.82
C PHE A 882 -3.98 18.27 26.70
N GLU A 883 -5.02 17.50 27.02
CA GLU A 883 -4.89 16.16 27.61
C GLU A 883 -5.94 15.16 27.11
N SER A 884 -5.60 13.87 27.17
CA SER A 884 -6.52 12.76 26.85
C SER A 884 -7.11 12.20 28.14
N ALA A 885 -8.43 12.31 28.31
CA ALA A 885 -9.14 11.89 29.51
C ALA A 885 -10.15 10.77 29.22
N ARG A 886 -10.05 9.63 29.93
CA ARG A 886 -10.98 8.50 29.78
C ARG A 886 -12.28 8.74 30.53
N ILE A 887 -13.41 8.54 29.85
CA ILE A 887 -14.76 8.73 30.39
C ILE A 887 -15.12 7.58 31.34
N SER A 888 -15.39 7.90 32.61
CA SER A 888 -15.87 6.96 33.63
C SER A 888 -17.40 6.89 33.73
N LYS A 889 -18.09 8.01 33.44
CA LYS A 889 -19.56 8.10 33.47
C LYS A 889 -20.05 9.25 32.59
N ILE A 890 -21.30 9.17 32.13
CA ILE A 890 -22.02 10.26 31.46
C ILE A 890 -23.37 10.42 32.17
N GLU A 891 -23.70 11.65 32.58
CA GLU A 891 -24.97 12.00 33.22
C GLU A 891 -25.61 13.18 32.47
N GLY A 892 -26.53 12.87 31.54
CA GLY A 892 -27.08 13.87 30.63
C GLY A 892 -25.99 14.49 29.76
N ASN A 893 -25.68 15.76 29.99
CA ASN A 893 -24.61 16.52 29.32
C ASN A 893 -23.35 16.72 30.19
N THR A 894 -23.28 16.07 31.37
CA THR A 894 -22.08 16.04 32.21
C THR A 894 -21.27 14.79 31.88
N ILE A 895 -20.00 14.97 31.52
CA ILE A 895 -19.03 13.89 31.33
C ILE A 895 -18.16 13.82 32.58
N MET A 896 -18.04 12.63 33.17
CA MET A 896 -17.13 12.36 34.29
C MET A 896 -15.96 11.51 33.79
N PHE A 897 -14.76 11.80 34.29
CA PHE A 897 -13.52 11.11 33.91
C PHE A 897 -13.08 10.10 34.98
N GLU A 898 -12.19 9.17 34.63
CA GLU A 898 -11.56 8.26 35.61
C GLU A 898 -10.64 9.01 36.60
N ARG A 899 -10.19 10.22 36.25
CA ARG A 899 -9.28 11.05 37.06
C ARG A 899 -9.59 12.54 36.92
N PRO A 900 -9.14 13.38 37.86
CA PRO A 900 -9.09 14.82 37.68
C PRO A 900 -8.21 15.24 36.49
N LEU A 901 -8.61 16.29 35.78
CA LEU A 901 -7.82 16.97 34.74
C LEU A 901 -6.53 17.58 35.31
N ARG A 902 -5.43 17.45 34.57
CA ARG A 902 -4.12 18.01 34.90
C ARG A 902 -3.99 19.49 34.58
N TYR A 903 -4.70 19.97 33.56
CA TYR A 903 -4.66 21.35 33.12
C TYR A 903 -5.97 22.07 33.48
N MET A 904 -5.98 23.38 33.27
CA MET A 904 -7.23 24.13 33.17
C MET A 904 -7.57 24.19 31.69
N SER A 905 -8.84 23.98 31.34
CA SER A 905 -9.33 24.10 29.97
C SER A 905 -10.50 25.06 29.87
N ILE A 906 -10.54 25.82 28.78
CA ILE A 906 -11.44 26.97 28.58
C ILE A 906 -12.50 26.67 27.52
#